data_AF-A0A5S3R497-F1
#
_entry.id   AF-A0A5S3R497-F1
#
_cell.length_a   1.000
_cell.length_b   1.000
_cell.length_c   1.000
_cell.angle_alpha   90.00
_cell.angle_beta   90.00
_cell.angle_gamma   90.00
#
_symmetry.space_group_name_H-M   'P 1'
#
loop_
_entity.id
_entity.type
_entity.pdbx_description
1 polymer ?
#
loop_
_entity_poly.entity_id
_entity_poly.type
_entity_poly.pdbx_seq_one_letter_code
_entity_poly.pdbx_strand_id
1 'polypeptide(L)'
;MQGLKSLCVLASAISMYCHGAERVSLFNDTQKIAPTLQQKQSTFGDDSNQNYLLTLKTFAAQYTGHTLTFHQSQVGQTKQSHTITQKYQNIPIWNHDLVVLTDENGAVEQVYGDLIINVAKDIPTLAPVSEAQLSATLDSVISQFTSERPRIFKRSSAQEVIYIDAHGKARHAAKLTFFTDFKSGPFKPQRILAFVDLITNELISQSDVLQRVVYEGGSGPSGNDKVSRPDYQQADYVSYPPKTFVVAMETDAQQTNCLFDAKNVETRNYNHGTAQVNTPYSYNCSDSTRNDYKEYHGARSALNDAHHHGQTASLMFEAYLGHKPYFNKKIIQNVHYGLNMDQAFYENGEVYFGDGDYLFYPMVSLDVVAHEIAHGFTEEYGSNTPKSMLTGQARAINEAFSDMAGEAAEFFYSGANDWKSNHETFRLDDALRYFKTPTLDGNSIDHVEDYDDSVTSHHGAGVFNKAFYYLTTADLDNETSPWNTKYAFILFANANKNCWTSNSTYLTGADCVMRQTHTVTEQLTQDGVKRQDGSNWQVTDLQNHVRKAFAQVGIGLKVDRGLESELGFDRQFLAFDFKNLTRRDGQQVSASNSEGWQWQWNFGDGSAQSSAFEPTHNYTTAGEYNVELTAIAPSGQSDTFMLPIEVFDDYCPAQGINHSKYYLSSVSLNSYKNDSTSSNYSDYSHDVVEVKDGKALNVTLTAAPHPDTQDKTKNFYVWLDKDNDGLFHKTEELALFGSSKTQLTGEISLSGELNQSYRLRTMVSFGLVKSACGDMSWGEVEDYTVKLIENTDPVDLRVSASQGVNQISFENNTVDARVKRWHWKFGDGTTSSEKSPIHQYAQSGNYTVELKAYDRFNKVIGSWNKQIQFNTTITARFTPRKSGSTVYVDTNQSVIPKGSTIQWQFGDDVTSSVRDTQHTYQADGEYTITLTINHADGTQSTSETVKIGETSFTPDVSYTVSEQADGTFKVSFSNTTTKPDNASRYPDVTLEWNFGDGSTLTQTGNFGQDTEHTYQAAGNFSASLTISYNKPIWDDWGSRVTGTKNMLLELKSTQPVEYCTAVGLTDYEHISNVTFNQDGPFSNAQQPGVVNPNNPIKLYTTQNNTYRIEAGYAGNEAFAENYHIWIDLNGDGQFGDGDWRNNKSELLVMDFDQTNQDYGKGYVEGEFSIPSNKLSQPVTTTRMRILQYYGFSRVNSIDPCSDYSSAATSGSGEIEDYLVEIYKN
;
A
#
# COMPACT_ATOMS: atom_id res chain seq x y z
N MET A 1 14.93 70.36 8.94
CA MET A 1 13.47 70.40 9.15
C MET A 1 13.16 69.60 10.40
N GLN A 2 12.36 70.22 11.27
CA GLN A 2 11.71 69.65 12.44
C GLN A 2 10.80 68.48 12.03
N GLY A 3 10.53 67.54 12.94
CA GLY A 3 9.44 66.57 12.71
C GLY A 3 9.40 65.35 13.62
N LEU A 4 9.20 65.58 14.93
CA LEU A 4 8.55 64.66 15.88
C LEU A 4 9.20 63.30 16.24
N LYS A 5 9.98 63.36 17.31
CA LYS A 5 9.90 62.41 18.44
C LYS A 5 8.48 62.46 19.03
N SER A 6 7.74 61.35 19.02
CA SER A 6 6.72 60.92 20.00
C SER A 6 5.66 60.05 19.33
N LEU A 7 5.78 58.73 19.47
CA LEU A 7 4.68 57.77 19.29
C LEU A 7 4.85 56.62 20.29
N CYS A 8 4.82 56.98 21.57
CA CYS A 8 4.62 56.07 22.69
C CYS A 8 3.53 56.59 23.65
N VAL A 9 2.74 57.59 23.24
CA VAL A 9 1.74 58.27 24.09
C VAL A 9 0.31 58.14 23.55
N LEU A 10 0.04 57.40 22.46
CA LEU A 10 -1.28 57.39 21.82
C LEU A 10 -1.82 56.01 21.37
N ALA A 11 -1.46 54.95 22.08
CA ALA A 11 -2.13 53.65 21.97
C ALA A 11 -2.39 53.04 23.37
N SER A 12 -2.97 53.85 24.26
CA SER A 12 -3.53 53.41 25.53
C SER A 12 -5.03 53.16 25.35
N ALA A 13 -5.38 52.12 24.59
CA ALA A 13 -6.69 51.49 24.60
C ALA A 13 -6.53 50.12 23.94
N ILE A 14 -6.71 49.06 24.72
CA ILE A 14 -6.53 47.63 24.37
C ILE A 14 -5.10 47.13 24.66
N SER A 15 -4.91 46.75 25.93
CA SER A 15 -3.85 45.93 26.55
C SER A 15 -2.59 45.59 25.74
N MET A 16 -1.45 46.18 26.11
CA MET A 16 -0.16 45.49 26.17
C MET A 16 0.78 46.27 27.09
N TYR A 17 1.15 45.67 28.20
CA TYR A 17 2.19 46.16 29.08
C TYR A 17 3.52 46.22 28.28
N CYS A 18 4.17 47.38 28.22
CA CYS A 18 5.53 47.47 27.69
C CYS A 18 6.48 46.77 28.67
N HIS A 19 6.73 45.48 28.47
CA HIS A 19 7.74 44.72 29.21
C HIS A 19 9.10 44.84 28.53
N GLY A 20 10.15 44.84 29.33
CA GLY A 20 11.52 45.05 28.90
C GLY A 20 12.19 43.80 28.32
N ALA A 21 12.02 42.65 28.97
CA ALA A 21 12.52 41.37 28.49
C ALA A 21 11.70 40.87 27.30
N GLU A 22 12.36 40.28 26.32
CA GLU A 22 11.76 39.81 25.07
C GLU A 22 12.17 38.36 24.80
N ARG A 23 11.22 37.56 24.30
CA ARG A 23 11.46 36.18 23.88
C ARG A 23 11.74 36.15 22.40
N VAL A 24 12.95 35.74 22.02
CA VAL A 24 13.29 35.46 20.63
C VAL A 24 13.19 33.95 20.41
N SER A 25 12.12 33.53 19.73
CA SER A 25 11.97 32.13 19.33
C SER A 25 13.02 31.75 18.30
N LEU A 26 13.75 30.67 18.57
CA LEU A 26 14.78 30.10 17.69
C LEU A 26 14.32 28.81 17.01
N PHE A 27 13.07 28.41 17.22
CA PHE A 27 12.48 27.20 16.64
C PHE A 27 12.26 27.36 15.13
N ASN A 28 12.80 26.44 14.33
CA ASN A 28 12.74 26.43 12.86
C ASN A 28 13.29 27.67 12.13
N ASP A 29 13.98 28.59 12.82
CA ASP A 29 14.48 29.85 12.22
C ASP A 29 16.01 29.91 12.22
N THR A 30 16.62 28.99 11.47
CA THR A 30 18.08 28.93 11.28
C THR A 30 18.63 30.18 10.60
N GLN A 31 17.79 30.96 9.89
CA GLN A 31 18.18 32.18 9.19
C GLN A 31 18.59 33.34 10.13
N LYS A 32 18.09 33.38 11.37
CA LYS A 32 18.57 34.35 12.38
C LYS A 32 19.98 34.03 12.90
N ILE A 33 20.43 32.79 12.74
CA ILE A 33 21.75 32.29 13.21
C ILE A 33 22.74 32.17 12.02
N ALA A 34 22.23 32.02 10.79
CA ALA A 34 22.97 31.64 9.59
C ALA A 34 24.03 32.62 9.02
N PRO A 35 23.93 33.97 9.12
CA PRO A 35 24.82 34.85 8.34
C PRO A 35 26.31 34.74 8.73
N THR A 36 26.62 34.17 9.89
CA THR A 36 28.00 33.93 10.35
C THR A 36 28.41 32.45 10.29
N LEU A 37 27.46 31.53 10.13
CA LEU A 37 27.70 30.07 10.07
C LEU A 37 28.08 29.55 8.67
N GLN A 38 27.84 30.34 7.61
CA GLN A 38 28.07 29.91 6.22
C GLN A 38 29.47 30.17 5.65
N GLN A 39 30.42 30.77 6.39
CA GLN A 39 31.82 30.84 5.91
C GLN A 39 32.61 29.59 6.35
N LYS A 40 32.67 28.60 5.45
CA LYS A 40 33.73 27.58 5.46
C LYS A 40 35.10 28.26 5.46
N GLN A 41 35.88 28.08 6.52
CA GLN A 41 37.34 28.17 6.42
C GLN A 41 37.99 26.95 7.06
N SER A 42 38.72 26.21 6.21
CA SER A 42 39.57 25.09 6.53
C SER A 42 40.96 25.57 6.93
N THR A 43 41.24 25.65 8.23
CA THR A 43 42.58 25.46 8.85
C THR A 43 42.46 25.87 10.32
N PHE A 44 42.56 24.93 11.26
CA PHE A 44 43.36 24.99 12.50
C PHE A 44 43.11 23.69 13.29
N GLY A 45 44.20 23.07 13.76
CA GLY A 45 44.20 21.81 14.52
C GLY A 45 43.87 22.00 16.00
N ASP A 46 43.53 20.89 16.65
CA ASP A 46 43.40 20.65 18.10
C ASP A 46 42.92 21.84 18.96
N ASP A 47 41.64 22.21 18.78
CA ASP A 47 40.68 22.54 19.86
C ASP A 47 39.29 22.82 19.24
N SER A 48 38.58 21.75 18.87
CA SER A 48 37.36 21.78 18.04
C SER A 48 36.06 22.02 18.85
N ASN A 49 36.01 23.05 19.70
CA ASN A 49 34.77 23.43 20.39
C ASN A 49 34.03 24.58 19.68
N GLN A 50 33.15 24.19 18.75
CA GLN A 50 31.83 24.81 18.52
C GLN A 50 31.76 26.22 17.90
N ASN A 51 31.83 26.28 16.56
CA ASN A 51 31.65 27.52 15.79
C ASN A 51 30.25 28.15 16.00
N TYR A 52 29.20 27.33 16.12
CA TYR A 52 27.84 27.80 16.45
C TYR A 52 27.69 28.29 17.89
N LEU A 53 28.47 27.77 18.85
CA LEU A 53 28.46 28.33 20.21
C LEU A 53 29.12 29.68 20.29
N LEU A 54 30.22 29.87 19.56
CA LEU A 54 30.84 31.18 19.49
C LEU A 54 29.84 32.18 18.91
N THR A 55 29.07 31.80 17.88
CA THR A 55 27.99 32.62 17.32
C THR A 55 26.88 32.89 18.32
N LEU A 56 26.34 31.88 19.00
CA LEU A 56 25.29 32.06 20.03
C LEU A 56 25.78 32.91 21.20
N LYS A 57 27.02 32.72 21.67
CA LYS A 57 27.66 33.55 22.69
C LYS A 57 27.83 34.99 22.20
N THR A 58 28.25 35.19 20.95
CA THR A 58 28.44 36.52 20.35
C THR A 58 27.11 37.23 20.16
N PHE A 59 26.08 36.54 19.70
CA PHE A 59 24.72 37.04 19.56
C PHE A 59 24.13 37.43 20.92
N ALA A 60 24.23 36.56 21.93
CA ALA A 60 23.79 36.86 23.29
C ALA A 60 24.60 38.02 23.92
N ALA A 61 25.90 38.13 23.65
CA ALA A 61 26.76 39.19 24.16
C ALA A 61 26.42 40.60 23.64
N GLN A 62 25.65 40.71 22.54
CA GLN A 62 25.11 41.99 22.07
C GLN A 62 24.11 42.59 23.07
N TYR A 63 23.56 41.75 23.96
CA TYR A 63 22.63 42.15 25.02
C TYR A 63 23.38 42.17 26.36
N THR A 64 23.52 43.35 26.94
CA THR A 64 24.36 43.61 28.11
C THR A 64 24.02 42.70 29.28
N GLY A 65 25.01 41.99 29.83
CA GLY A 65 24.85 41.15 31.03
C GLY A 65 24.38 39.72 30.77
N HIS A 66 24.08 39.32 29.52
CA HIS A 66 23.73 37.95 29.19
C HIS A 66 24.96 37.07 28.99
N THR A 67 24.93 35.86 29.57
CA THR A 67 25.94 34.82 29.37
C THR A 67 25.26 33.47 29.16
N LEU A 68 25.87 32.61 28.36
CA LEU A 68 25.38 31.25 28.11
C LEU A 68 26.32 30.25 28.78
N THR A 69 25.77 29.36 29.60
CA THR A 69 26.51 28.25 30.23
C THR A 69 26.07 26.94 29.60
N PHE A 70 27.03 26.11 29.20
CA PHE A 70 26.80 24.93 28.38
C PHE A 70 26.84 23.67 29.23
N HIS A 71 25.87 22.79 28.99
CA HIS A 71 25.77 21.48 29.60
C HIS A 71 25.68 20.43 28.49
N GLN A 72 26.53 19.40 28.53
CA GLN A 72 26.53 18.32 27.54
C GLN A 72 25.73 17.13 28.06
N SER A 73 24.77 16.64 27.28
CA SER A 73 24.08 15.38 27.51
C SER A 73 24.00 14.60 26.19
N GLN A 74 24.65 13.45 26.13
CA GLN A 74 24.66 12.62 24.92
C GLN A 74 23.31 11.93 24.72
N VAL A 75 22.79 11.95 23.49
CA VAL A 75 21.59 11.21 23.08
C VAL A 75 21.96 10.38 21.86
N GLY A 76 22.38 9.13 22.06
CA GLY A 76 22.63 8.14 21.00
C GLY A 76 23.89 8.39 20.14
N GLN A 77 24.47 7.33 19.57
CA GLN A 77 25.80 7.36 18.93
C GLN A 77 25.91 8.12 17.59
N THR A 78 24.85 8.76 17.09
CA THR A 78 24.87 9.47 15.79
C THR A 78 24.36 10.91 15.79
N LYS A 79 23.79 11.44 16.90
CA LYS A 79 23.39 12.86 17.00
C LYS A 79 23.80 13.45 18.34
N GLN A 80 24.24 14.71 18.36
CA GLN A 80 24.58 15.39 19.61
C GLN A 80 23.49 16.38 20.00
N SER A 81 23.10 16.34 21.29
CA SER A 81 22.19 17.30 21.89
C SER A 81 22.96 18.17 22.89
N HIS A 82 22.78 19.48 22.82
CA HIS A 82 23.44 20.44 23.69
C HIS A 82 22.39 21.25 24.44
N THR A 83 22.35 21.13 25.76
CA THR A 83 21.50 21.99 26.60
C THR A 83 22.29 23.22 27.05
N ILE A 84 21.71 24.39 26.88
CA ILE A 84 22.34 25.68 27.14
C ILE A 84 21.52 26.44 28.16
N THR A 85 22.08 26.65 29.34
CA THR A 85 21.47 27.48 30.37
C THR A 85 21.80 28.94 30.16
N GLN A 86 20.75 29.75 30.03
CA GLN A 86 20.86 31.19 29.93
C GLN A 86 21.06 31.81 31.31
N LYS A 87 21.99 32.75 31.43
CA LYS A 87 22.25 33.50 32.65
C LYS A 87 22.25 35.00 32.38
N TYR A 88 21.75 35.77 33.33
CA TYR A 88 21.90 37.22 33.37
C TYR A 88 22.73 37.60 34.60
N GLN A 89 23.87 38.27 34.37
CA GLN A 89 24.89 38.60 35.38
C GLN A 89 25.23 37.40 36.30
N ASN A 90 25.51 36.24 35.69
CA ASN A 90 25.80 34.94 36.34
C ASN A 90 24.64 34.26 37.09
N ILE A 91 23.43 34.82 37.12
CA ILE A 91 22.25 34.19 37.71
C ILE A 91 21.46 33.46 36.63
N PRO A 92 21.07 32.18 36.83
CA PRO A 92 20.32 31.41 35.82
C PRO A 92 18.92 31.96 35.61
N ILE A 93 18.53 32.06 34.34
CA ILE A 93 17.15 32.34 33.93
C ILE A 93 16.38 31.02 34.01
N TRP A 94 15.43 30.92 34.93
CA TRP A 94 14.77 29.67 35.26
C TRP A 94 13.85 29.18 34.14
N ASN A 95 13.94 27.89 33.81
CA ASN A 95 13.09 27.17 32.85
C ASN A 95 13.10 27.74 31.41
N HIS A 96 14.20 28.37 31.03
CA HIS A 96 14.43 28.92 29.69
C HIS A 96 15.76 28.39 29.13
N ASP A 97 16.04 27.10 29.31
CA ASP A 97 17.19 26.47 28.66
C ASP A 97 16.94 26.35 27.15
N LEU A 98 18.00 26.44 26.34
CA LEU A 98 17.95 26.13 24.91
C LEU A 98 18.45 24.70 24.69
N VAL A 99 17.88 23.99 23.73
CA VAL A 99 18.40 22.69 23.27
C VAL A 99 18.78 22.80 21.81
N VAL A 100 20.05 22.52 21.50
CA VAL A 100 20.57 22.53 20.12
C VAL A 100 20.85 21.09 19.70
N LEU A 101 20.25 20.67 18.59
CA LEU A 101 20.54 19.39 17.95
C LEU A 101 21.52 19.61 16.80
N THR A 102 22.53 18.74 16.74
CA THR A 102 23.53 18.73 15.69
C THR A 102 23.63 17.36 15.01
N ASP A 103 23.97 17.38 13.73
CA ASP A 103 24.29 16.18 12.95
C ASP A 103 25.66 15.59 13.36
N GLU A 104 26.03 14.49 12.69
CA GLU A 104 27.28 13.75 12.94
C GLU A 104 28.55 14.60 12.70
N ASN A 105 28.42 15.70 11.95
CA ASN A 105 29.50 16.64 11.61
C ASN A 105 29.49 17.92 12.47
N GLY A 106 28.57 18.02 13.43
CA GLY A 106 28.42 19.19 14.30
C GLY A 106 27.69 20.38 13.66
N ALA A 107 27.00 20.19 12.54
CA ALA A 107 26.14 21.21 11.94
C ALA A 107 24.80 21.27 12.71
N VAL A 108 24.32 22.49 12.99
CA VAL A 108 23.06 22.71 13.72
C VAL A 108 21.89 22.29 12.83
N GLU A 109 21.17 21.24 13.21
CA GLU A 109 19.94 20.79 12.56
C GLU A 109 18.75 21.59 13.07
N GLN A 110 18.65 21.78 14.40
CA GLN A 110 17.48 22.37 15.05
C GLN A 110 17.84 23.03 16.39
N VAL A 111 17.12 24.09 16.75
CA VAL A 111 17.16 24.69 18.09
C VAL A 111 15.76 24.69 18.69
N TYR A 112 15.64 24.27 19.95
CA TYR A 112 14.43 24.32 20.75
C TYR A 112 14.60 25.30 21.90
N GLY A 113 13.52 26.02 22.22
CA GLY A 113 13.49 27.04 23.28
C GLY A 113 13.63 28.47 22.76
N ASP A 114 13.40 29.42 23.68
CA ASP A 114 13.44 30.85 23.39
C ASP A 114 14.68 31.48 24.02
N LEU A 115 15.39 32.33 23.26
CA LEU A 115 16.42 33.19 23.84
C LEU A 115 15.74 34.37 24.53
N ILE A 116 16.03 34.56 25.82
CA ILE A 116 15.51 35.67 26.60
C ILE A 116 16.50 36.83 26.54
N ILE A 117 16.11 37.91 25.87
CA ILE A 117 16.95 39.09 25.67
C ILE A 117 16.36 40.32 26.39
N ASN A 118 17.13 41.41 26.44
CA ASN A 118 16.70 42.69 27.01
C ASN A 118 16.27 42.63 28.49
N VAL A 119 16.71 41.62 29.26
CA VAL A 119 16.40 41.48 30.70
C VAL A 119 16.77 42.74 31.49
N ALA A 120 17.84 43.44 31.08
CA ALA A 120 18.27 44.70 31.67
C ALA A 120 17.23 45.84 31.60
N LYS A 121 16.22 45.77 30.71
CA LYS A 121 15.14 46.76 30.67
C LYS A 121 14.16 46.59 31.83
N ASP A 122 13.98 45.36 32.32
CA ASP A 122 13.16 45.08 33.50
C ASP A 122 13.99 45.12 34.80
N ILE A 123 15.25 44.64 34.74
CA ILE A 123 16.16 44.53 35.89
C ILE A 123 17.54 45.10 35.52
N PRO A 124 17.71 46.43 35.45
CA PRO A 124 18.95 47.06 35.01
C PRO A 124 20.13 46.83 35.98
N THR A 125 19.83 46.59 37.27
CA THR A 125 20.81 46.36 38.33
C THR A 125 20.35 45.23 39.23
N LEU A 126 21.25 44.28 39.52
CA LEU A 126 21.02 43.22 40.49
C LEU A 126 21.72 43.58 41.81
N ALA A 127 20.96 43.56 42.91
CA ALA A 127 21.55 43.67 44.24
C ALA A 127 22.19 42.32 44.62
N PRO A 128 23.36 42.30 45.28
CA PRO A 128 23.94 41.05 45.77
C PRO A 128 22.99 40.37 46.77
N VAL A 129 22.67 39.11 46.54
CA VAL A 129 21.81 38.31 47.42
C VAL A 129 22.70 37.46 48.33
N SER A 130 22.47 37.56 49.63
CA SER A 130 23.17 36.71 50.61
C SER A 130 22.42 35.40 50.84
N GLU A 131 23.14 34.34 51.21
CA GLU A 131 22.52 33.08 51.66
C GLU A 131 21.54 33.29 52.83
N ALA A 132 21.85 34.25 53.73
CA ALA A 132 20.98 34.61 54.83
C ALA A 132 19.64 35.21 54.36
N GLN A 133 19.65 36.00 53.28
CA GLN A 133 18.43 36.53 52.68
C GLN A 133 17.57 35.41 52.07
N LEU A 134 18.17 34.51 51.29
CA LEU A 134 17.47 33.36 50.71
C LEU A 134 16.87 32.44 51.78
N SER A 135 17.61 32.19 52.87
CA SER A 135 17.12 31.42 54.02
C SER A 135 15.93 32.11 54.69
N ALA A 136 16.02 33.42 54.93
CA ALA A 136 14.93 34.19 55.53
C ALA A 136 13.65 34.18 54.65
N THR A 137 13.80 34.25 53.33
CA THR A 137 12.68 34.15 52.39
C THR A 137 12.05 32.76 52.40
N LEU A 138 12.86 31.69 52.46
CA LEU A 138 12.37 30.31 52.62
C LEU A 138 11.61 30.13 53.93
N ASP A 139 12.16 30.62 55.05
CA ASP A 139 11.52 30.54 56.36
C ASP A 139 10.20 31.30 56.40
N SER A 140 10.14 32.47 55.75
CA SER A 140 8.90 33.26 55.60
C SER A 140 7.80 32.46 54.90
N VAL A 141 8.11 31.78 53.79
CA VAL A 141 7.14 30.93 53.08
C VAL A 141 6.76 29.69 53.90
N ILE A 142 7.72 29.02 54.55
CA ILE A 142 7.45 27.88 55.44
C ILE A 142 6.52 28.28 56.60
N SER A 143 6.69 29.48 57.16
CA SER A 143 5.88 29.97 58.29
C SER A 143 4.39 30.03 57.96
N GLN A 144 4.04 30.31 56.71
CA GLN A 144 2.64 30.33 56.23
C GLN A 144 1.97 28.95 56.32
N PHE A 145 2.73 27.87 56.18
CA PHE A 145 2.20 26.49 56.32
C PHE A 145 2.06 26.06 57.79
N THR A 146 2.88 26.64 58.68
CA THR A 146 2.82 26.34 60.12
C THR A 146 1.65 27.00 60.83
N SER A 147 1.10 28.10 60.30
CA SER A 147 -0.05 28.81 60.88
C SER A 147 -1.37 28.05 60.69
N GLU A 148 -1.46 27.18 59.68
CA GLU A 148 -2.62 26.31 59.45
C GLU A 148 -2.71 25.19 60.51
N ARG A 149 -1.62 24.41 60.64
CA ARG A 149 -1.50 23.25 61.54
C ARG A 149 -0.02 22.83 61.66
N PRO A 150 0.43 22.21 62.77
CA PRO A 150 1.80 21.71 62.88
C PRO A 150 2.17 20.71 61.76
N ARG A 151 3.25 21.01 61.03
CA ARG A 151 3.76 20.23 59.90
C ARG A 151 5.24 19.88 60.08
N ILE A 152 5.68 18.81 59.42
CA ILE A 152 7.10 18.47 59.23
C ILE A 152 7.58 19.06 57.90
N PHE A 153 8.83 19.49 57.83
CA PHE A 153 9.44 20.03 56.60
C PHE A 153 10.73 19.28 56.30
N LYS A 154 10.94 18.91 55.03
CA LYS A 154 12.12 18.16 54.56
C LYS A 154 12.55 18.67 53.18
N ARG A 155 13.80 18.41 52.80
CA ARG A 155 14.34 18.68 51.46
C ARG A 155 14.13 20.14 51.04
N SER A 156 14.29 21.06 51.99
CA SER A 156 14.13 22.49 51.73
C SER A 156 15.35 23.03 50.99
N SER A 157 15.13 23.86 49.97
CA SER A 157 16.17 24.48 49.16
C SER A 157 15.70 25.86 48.70
N ALA A 158 16.60 26.83 48.72
CA ALA A 158 16.40 28.16 48.18
C ALA A 158 17.53 28.48 47.19
N GLN A 159 17.17 28.95 46.01
CA GLN A 159 18.13 29.28 44.95
C GLN A 159 17.78 30.63 44.31
N GLU A 160 18.77 31.47 44.11
CA GLU A 160 18.63 32.70 43.34
C GLU A 160 18.47 32.41 41.84
N VAL A 161 17.45 33.00 41.21
CA VAL A 161 17.14 32.83 39.78
C VAL A 161 16.61 34.15 39.18
N ILE A 162 16.64 34.26 37.86
CA ILE A 162 15.80 35.20 37.13
C ILE A 162 14.55 34.44 36.67
N TYR A 163 13.37 34.90 37.10
CA TYR A 163 12.09 34.30 36.76
C TYR A 163 11.33 35.19 35.78
N ILE A 164 10.83 34.62 34.68
CA ILE A 164 9.97 35.36 33.74
C ILE A 164 8.52 35.10 34.15
N ASP A 165 7.83 36.14 34.64
CA ASP A 165 6.46 36.00 35.12
C ASP A 165 5.44 35.80 33.98
N ALA A 166 4.19 35.53 34.35
CA ALA A 166 3.11 35.22 33.39
C ALA A 166 2.80 36.38 32.42
N HIS A 167 3.24 37.59 32.74
CA HIS A 167 3.10 38.76 31.87
C HIS A 167 4.34 38.97 30.98
N GLY A 168 5.40 38.17 31.14
CA GLY A 168 6.63 38.28 30.37
C GLY A 168 7.65 39.24 30.99
N LYS A 169 7.44 39.73 32.22
CA LYS A 169 8.39 40.60 32.91
C LYS A 169 9.47 39.75 33.61
N ALA A 170 10.74 40.13 33.45
CA ALA A 170 11.80 39.51 34.22
C ALA A 170 11.78 39.97 35.69
N ARG A 171 11.89 39.02 36.63
CA ARG A 171 11.97 39.23 38.08
C ARG A 171 13.25 38.63 38.65
N HIS A 172 13.90 39.34 39.56
CA HIS A 172 15.00 38.80 40.36
C HIS A 172 14.38 38.07 41.55
N ALA A 173 14.47 36.73 41.58
CA ALA A 173 13.62 35.91 42.45
C ALA A 173 14.38 34.81 43.19
N ALA A 174 13.84 34.39 44.34
CA ALA A 174 14.20 33.18 45.04
C ALA A 174 13.28 32.04 44.59
N LYS A 175 13.85 31.00 44.00
CA LYS A 175 13.21 29.70 43.78
C LYS A 175 13.30 28.89 45.06
N LEU A 176 12.16 28.59 45.66
CA LEU A 176 12.04 27.87 46.91
C LEU A 176 11.41 26.51 46.65
N THR A 177 11.98 25.46 47.21
CA THR A 177 11.38 24.11 47.18
C THR A 177 11.45 23.47 48.55
N PHE A 178 10.40 22.77 48.97
CA PHE A 178 10.42 21.93 50.17
C PHE A 178 9.29 20.91 50.14
N PHE A 179 9.48 19.80 50.84
CA PHE A 179 8.42 18.84 51.16
C PHE A 179 7.83 19.18 52.53
N THR A 180 6.50 19.12 52.66
CA THR A 180 5.81 19.29 53.94
C THR A 180 4.67 18.30 54.13
N ASP A 181 4.40 17.88 55.37
CA ASP A 181 3.29 16.99 55.73
C ASP A 181 2.80 17.31 57.15
N PHE A 182 1.55 16.97 57.51
CA PHE A 182 1.04 17.16 58.86
C PHE A 182 1.77 16.26 59.87
N LYS A 183 2.00 16.78 61.08
CA LYS A 183 2.72 16.05 62.14
C LYS A 183 1.90 14.88 62.73
N SER A 184 0.57 14.90 62.56
CA SER A 184 -0.36 13.83 62.96
C SER A 184 -1.54 13.75 61.99
N GLY A 185 -2.17 12.57 61.89
CA GLY A 185 -3.19 12.26 60.89
C GLY A 185 -4.44 13.17 60.90
N PRO A 186 -5.21 13.20 59.79
CA PRO A 186 -4.88 12.61 58.49
C PRO A 186 -3.69 13.34 57.86
N PHE A 187 -2.76 12.60 57.24
CA PHE A 187 -1.56 13.17 56.60
C PHE A 187 -1.94 13.93 55.33
N LYS A 188 -1.20 15.00 55.01
CA LYS A 188 -1.37 15.82 53.81
C LYS A 188 0.03 16.17 53.25
N PRO A 189 0.73 15.21 52.61
CA PRO A 189 2.03 15.47 52.00
C PRO A 189 1.92 16.43 50.81
N GLN A 190 2.79 17.43 50.75
CA GLN A 190 2.86 18.44 49.69
C GLN A 190 4.33 18.65 49.30
N ARG A 191 4.59 18.92 48.02
CA ARG A 191 5.91 19.35 47.54
C ARG A 191 5.75 20.73 46.94
N ILE A 192 6.20 21.73 47.68
CA ILE A 192 6.02 23.12 47.31
C ILE A 192 7.15 23.56 46.38
N LEU A 193 6.79 24.22 45.28
CA LEU A 193 7.66 25.05 44.46
C LEU A 193 7.09 26.48 44.49
N ALA A 194 7.87 27.44 44.96
CA ALA A 194 7.48 28.84 45.05
C ALA A 194 8.56 29.75 44.48
N PHE A 195 8.15 30.91 43.96
CA PHE A 195 9.03 31.98 43.49
C PHE A 195 8.67 33.26 44.23
N VAL A 196 9.66 33.89 44.88
CA VAL A 196 9.49 35.14 45.61
C VAL A 196 10.40 36.21 45.01
N ASP A 197 9.87 37.39 44.70
CA ASP A 197 10.65 38.53 44.23
C ASP A 197 11.58 39.01 45.35
N LEU A 198 12.88 39.05 45.09
CA LEU A 198 13.91 39.36 46.09
C LEU A 198 14.02 40.86 46.41
N ILE A 199 13.40 41.72 45.60
CA ILE A 199 13.39 43.17 45.78
C ILE A 199 12.14 43.58 46.56
N THR A 200 10.96 43.10 46.15
CA THR A 200 9.68 43.48 46.78
C THR A 200 9.26 42.52 47.90
N ASN A 201 9.89 41.35 48.01
CA ASN A 201 9.48 40.25 48.88
C ASN A 201 8.07 39.73 48.58
N GLU A 202 7.59 39.95 47.36
CA GLU A 202 6.29 39.51 46.86
C GLU A 202 6.36 38.04 46.43
N LEU A 203 5.40 37.22 46.88
CA LEU A 203 5.23 35.86 46.37
C LEU A 203 4.70 35.93 44.93
N ILE A 204 5.56 35.63 43.96
CA ILE A 204 5.24 35.68 42.52
C ILE A 204 4.34 34.51 42.14
N SER A 205 4.70 33.29 42.59
CA SER A 205 3.91 32.09 42.37
C SER A 205 4.21 31.02 43.42
N GLN A 206 3.22 30.16 43.69
CA GLN A 206 3.36 29.01 44.56
C GLN A 206 2.51 27.87 44.01
N SER A 207 3.09 26.67 43.95
CA SER A 207 2.43 25.46 43.49
C SER A 207 2.78 24.27 44.36
N ASP A 208 1.81 23.39 44.59
CA ASP A 208 2.07 22.03 45.07
C ASP A 208 2.32 21.16 43.84
N VAL A 209 3.59 20.77 43.64
CA VAL A 209 4.01 19.94 42.50
C VAL A 209 3.86 18.45 42.80
N LEU A 210 3.24 18.08 43.92
CA LEU A 210 2.91 16.70 44.26
C LEU A 210 1.50 16.40 43.70
N GLN A 211 1.42 15.80 42.50
CA GLN A 211 0.17 15.23 42.00
C GLN A 211 -0.27 14.10 42.94
N ARG A 212 -1.49 14.19 43.47
CA ARG A 212 -2.11 13.12 44.27
C ARG A 212 -3.03 12.29 43.38
N VAL A 213 -2.42 11.44 42.57
CA VAL A 213 -3.09 10.24 42.12
C VAL A 213 -2.58 9.13 43.04
N VAL A 214 -3.43 8.69 43.98
CA VAL A 214 -3.12 7.48 44.74
C VAL A 214 -3.56 6.31 43.87
N TYR A 215 -2.63 5.45 43.50
CA TYR A 215 -2.91 4.22 42.76
C TYR A 215 -3.18 3.09 43.73
N GLU A 216 -4.29 2.38 43.55
CA GLU A 216 -4.64 1.18 44.33
C GLU A 216 -5.00 0.03 43.39
N GLY A 217 -4.93 -1.20 43.91
CA GLY A 217 -5.43 -2.37 43.22
C GLY A 217 -6.95 -2.38 43.14
N GLY A 218 -7.50 -2.46 41.94
CA GLY A 218 -8.89 -2.84 41.72
C GLY A 218 -9.15 -4.27 42.16
N SER A 219 -10.40 -4.61 42.41
CA SER A 219 -10.85 -6.00 42.51
C SER A 219 -12.15 -6.18 41.73
N GLY A 220 -12.53 -7.42 41.42
CA GLY A 220 -13.75 -7.66 40.64
C GLY A 220 -13.66 -8.92 39.78
N PRO A 221 -14.76 -9.29 39.11
CA PRO A 221 -14.79 -10.47 38.27
C PRO A 221 -13.98 -10.27 36.98
N SER A 222 -13.50 -11.38 36.42
CA SER A 222 -12.72 -11.48 35.19
C SER A 222 -13.16 -12.71 34.39
N GLY A 223 -12.95 -12.68 33.08
CA GLY A 223 -13.17 -13.80 32.18
C GLY A 223 -14.62 -13.94 31.72
N ASN A 224 -14.89 -15.05 31.04
CA ASN A 224 -16.18 -15.33 30.41
C ASN A 224 -16.56 -16.82 30.57
N ASP A 225 -17.70 -17.21 30.00
CA ASP A 225 -18.20 -18.59 30.08
C ASP A 225 -17.33 -19.64 29.36
N LYS A 226 -16.54 -19.24 28.35
CA LYS A 226 -15.57 -20.12 27.66
C LYS A 226 -14.31 -20.30 28.49
N VAL A 227 -13.75 -19.20 28.98
CA VAL A 227 -12.51 -19.17 29.78
C VAL A 227 -12.78 -18.53 31.13
N SER A 228 -13.01 -19.38 32.13
CA SER A 228 -13.22 -18.93 33.51
C SER A 228 -11.90 -18.50 34.16
N ARG A 229 -11.86 -17.28 34.71
CA ARG A 229 -10.69 -16.73 35.41
C ARG A 229 -11.02 -16.38 36.87
N PRO A 230 -10.05 -16.49 37.79
CA PRO A 230 -10.22 -15.99 39.16
C PRO A 230 -10.51 -14.49 39.16
N ASP A 231 -11.36 -14.06 40.08
CA ASP A 231 -11.61 -12.63 40.30
C ASP A 231 -10.30 -11.90 40.66
N TYR A 232 -10.12 -10.72 40.09
CA TYR A 232 -9.08 -9.77 40.44
C TYR A 232 -9.13 -9.42 41.94
N GLN A 233 -7.99 -9.48 42.61
CA GLN A 233 -7.86 -9.17 44.04
C GLN A 233 -7.04 -7.90 44.25
N GLN A 234 -7.51 -7.01 45.13
CA GLN A 234 -6.84 -5.74 45.42
C GLN A 234 -5.37 -5.93 45.83
N ALA A 235 -5.07 -6.95 46.64
CA ALA A 235 -3.74 -7.19 47.18
C ALA A 235 -2.69 -7.54 46.10
N ASP A 236 -3.12 -7.95 44.91
CA ASP A 236 -2.22 -8.44 43.87
C ASP A 236 -1.57 -7.32 43.04
N TYR A 237 -1.92 -6.05 43.28
CA TYR A 237 -1.41 -4.91 42.50
C TYR A 237 0.10 -4.63 42.66
N VAL A 238 0.74 -5.21 43.69
CA VAL A 238 2.19 -5.10 43.93
C VAL A 238 3.02 -6.11 43.12
N SER A 239 2.36 -7.04 42.42
CA SER A 239 3.03 -7.98 41.52
C SER A 239 3.48 -7.30 40.22
N TYR A 240 4.47 -7.89 39.54
CA TYR A 240 4.96 -7.42 38.25
C TYR A 240 5.03 -8.58 37.24
N PRO A 241 4.27 -8.52 36.13
CA PRO A 241 3.18 -7.56 35.89
C PRO A 241 2.06 -7.67 36.94
N PRO A 242 1.26 -6.60 37.16
CA PRO A 242 0.15 -6.64 38.11
C PRO A 242 -0.86 -7.73 37.72
N LYS A 243 -1.21 -8.62 38.65
CA LYS A 243 -2.28 -9.61 38.44
C LYS A 243 -3.68 -9.04 38.62
N THR A 244 -3.81 -7.76 38.98
CA THR A 244 -5.07 -7.01 39.03
C THR A 244 -4.93 -5.68 38.30
N PHE A 245 -6.04 -5.09 37.86
CA PHE A 245 -6.04 -3.74 37.30
C PHE A 245 -5.75 -2.70 38.38
N VAL A 246 -5.03 -1.64 38.03
CA VAL A 246 -4.71 -0.52 38.92
C VAL A 246 -5.66 0.64 38.61
N VAL A 247 -6.22 1.28 39.62
CA VAL A 247 -7.10 2.46 39.47
C VAL A 247 -6.50 3.69 40.12
N ALA A 248 -6.86 4.86 39.60
CA ALA A 248 -6.59 6.14 40.24
C ALA A 248 -7.70 6.46 41.24
N MET A 249 -7.36 6.85 42.48
CA MET A 249 -8.35 7.29 43.46
C MET A 249 -8.44 8.82 43.51
N GLU A 250 -9.66 9.32 43.39
CA GLU A 250 -10.01 10.72 43.65
C GLU A 250 -10.99 10.80 44.83
N THR A 251 -10.55 11.46 45.89
CA THR A 251 -11.37 11.69 47.08
C THR A 251 -11.92 13.11 47.07
N ASP A 252 -13.24 13.24 47.07
CA ASP A 252 -13.92 14.50 47.35
C ASP A 252 -14.38 14.57 48.83
N ALA A 253 -15.12 15.61 49.21
CA ALA A 253 -15.56 15.80 50.59
C ALA A 253 -16.62 14.76 51.08
N GLN A 254 -17.18 13.94 50.19
CA GLN A 254 -18.30 13.03 50.45
C GLN A 254 -17.98 11.56 50.11
N GLN A 255 -17.15 11.28 49.10
CA GLN A 255 -16.84 9.92 48.64
C GLN A 255 -15.44 9.82 48.00
N THR A 256 -14.93 8.59 47.89
CA THR A 256 -13.77 8.25 47.06
C THR A 256 -14.24 7.52 45.81
N ASN A 257 -13.84 8.03 44.64
CA ASN A 257 -14.08 7.41 43.35
C ASN A 257 -12.81 6.76 42.83
N CYS A 258 -12.96 5.59 42.23
CA CYS A 258 -11.90 4.89 41.52
C CYS A 258 -12.11 5.12 40.03
N LEU A 259 -11.12 5.69 39.38
CA LEU A 259 -11.12 6.02 37.96
C LEU A 259 -10.29 4.98 37.21
N PHE A 260 -10.83 4.52 36.08
CA PHE A 260 -10.10 3.72 35.10
C PHE A 260 -9.22 4.62 34.23
N ASP A 261 -8.36 5.39 34.89
CA ASP A 261 -7.33 6.25 34.30
C ASP A 261 -6.06 6.12 35.13
N ALA A 262 -5.28 5.09 34.82
CA ALA A 262 -4.09 4.75 35.59
C ALA A 262 -3.06 4.05 34.72
N LYS A 263 -1.78 4.21 35.09
CA LYS A 263 -0.65 3.53 34.41
C LYS A 263 -0.63 3.73 32.88
N ASN A 264 -0.97 4.94 32.41
CA ASN A 264 -1.04 5.31 30.99
C ASN A 264 -2.17 4.66 30.19
N VAL A 265 -3.19 4.14 30.87
CA VAL A 265 -4.33 3.49 30.27
C VAL A 265 -5.60 4.15 30.80
N GLU A 266 -6.45 4.57 29.87
CA GLU A 266 -7.77 5.12 30.13
C GLU A 266 -8.80 4.16 29.55
N THR A 267 -9.80 3.73 30.34
CA THR A 267 -10.87 2.87 29.86
C THR A 267 -12.21 3.55 30.04
N ARG A 268 -13.01 3.60 28.98
CA ARG A 268 -14.31 4.27 28.90
C ARG A 268 -15.40 3.23 28.69
N ASN A 269 -16.58 3.51 29.25
CA ASN A 269 -17.78 2.71 29.07
C ASN A 269 -18.72 3.41 28.09
N TYR A 270 -18.89 2.86 26.90
CA TYR A 270 -19.81 3.37 25.87
C TYR A 270 -21.25 2.96 26.12
N ASN A 271 -21.48 2.01 27.02
CA ASN A 271 -22.79 1.53 27.44
C ASN A 271 -23.73 1.28 26.26
N HIS A 272 -23.23 0.54 25.27
CA HIS A 272 -23.94 0.09 24.06
C HIS A 272 -24.23 1.20 23.04
N GLY A 273 -23.67 2.39 23.26
CA GLY A 273 -23.76 3.52 22.34
C GLY A 273 -22.58 3.61 21.37
N THR A 274 -22.68 4.50 20.40
CA THR A 274 -21.59 4.87 19.48
C THR A 274 -21.19 6.34 19.58
N ALA A 275 -21.91 7.11 20.41
CA ALA A 275 -21.58 8.50 20.67
C ALA A 275 -20.27 8.62 21.46
N GLN A 276 -19.44 9.58 21.10
CA GLN A 276 -18.13 9.78 21.72
C GLN A 276 -18.26 10.01 23.24
N VAL A 277 -17.55 9.19 24.01
CA VAL A 277 -17.39 9.35 25.45
C VAL A 277 -15.98 9.88 25.70
N ASN A 278 -15.85 10.99 26.43
CA ASN A 278 -14.57 11.68 26.66
C ASN A 278 -14.11 11.62 28.12
N THR A 279 -14.72 10.75 28.92
CA THR A 279 -14.43 10.63 30.35
C THR A 279 -14.14 9.17 30.70
N PRO A 280 -13.12 8.90 31.54
CA PRO A 280 -12.86 7.56 32.02
C PRO A 280 -14.06 7.00 32.80
N TYR A 281 -14.23 5.68 32.74
CA TYR A 281 -15.15 4.99 33.62
C TYR A 281 -14.75 5.21 35.09
N SER A 282 -15.73 5.47 35.94
CA SER A 282 -15.52 5.66 37.37
C SER A 282 -16.65 5.04 38.18
N TYR A 283 -16.31 4.59 39.39
CA TYR A 283 -17.23 3.99 40.34
C TYR A 283 -16.83 4.38 41.77
N ASN A 284 -17.80 4.38 42.69
CA ASN A 284 -17.54 4.68 44.10
C ASN A 284 -16.78 3.51 44.73
N CYS A 285 -15.63 3.80 45.32
CA CYS A 285 -14.77 2.82 45.99
C CYS A 285 -14.41 3.22 47.42
N SER A 286 -15.31 3.94 48.10
CA SER A 286 -15.09 4.40 49.47
C SER A 286 -14.89 3.26 50.47
N ASP A 287 -15.56 2.12 50.27
CA ASP A 287 -15.51 0.96 51.15
C ASP A 287 -14.69 -0.22 50.57
N SER A 288 -14.62 -0.32 49.24
CA SER A 288 -13.93 -1.41 48.53
C SER A 288 -13.57 -0.97 47.12
N THR A 289 -12.43 -1.43 46.60
CA THR A 289 -12.05 -1.25 45.18
C THR A 289 -12.69 -2.27 44.24
N ARG A 290 -13.71 -3.01 44.70
CA ARG A 290 -14.39 -4.03 43.89
C ARG A 290 -15.34 -3.37 42.88
N ASN A 291 -15.12 -3.64 41.59
CA ASN A 291 -16.04 -3.30 40.51
C ASN A 291 -16.67 -4.58 39.92
N ASP A 292 -17.99 -4.74 40.09
CA ASP A 292 -18.78 -5.85 39.53
C ASP A 292 -19.56 -5.44 38.24
N TYR A 293 -19.33 -4.24 37.71
CA TYR A 293 -20.07 -3.70 36.57
C TYR A 293 -19.38 -4.07 35.24
N LYS A 294 -20.05 -4.66 34.24
CA LYS A 294 -21.30 -5.43 34.31
C LYS A 294 -21.11 -6.76 33.60
N GLU A 295 -21.87 -7.76 34.01
CA GLU A 295 -21.98 -9.01 33.28
C GLU A 295 -22.80 -8.79 32.00
N TYR A 296 -22.30 -9.25 30.86
CA TYR A 296 -22.99 -9.14 29.58
C TYR A 296 -22.48 -10.21 28.60
N HIS A 297 -23.41 -10.85 27.88
CA HIS A 297 -23.08 -11.87 26.87
C HIS A 297 -22.10 -12.95 27.36
N GLY A 298 -22.21 -13.36 28.63
CA GLY A 298 -21.37 -14.40 29.25
C GLY A 298 -19.98 -13.92 29.70
N ALA A 299 -19.56 -12.68 29.41
CA ALA A 299 -18.41 -12.06 30.07
C ALA A 299 -18.82 -11.45 31.41
N ARG A 300 -17.96 -11.58 32.42
CA ARG A 300 -18.29 -11.17 33.79
C ARG A 300 -18.03 -9.70 34.07
N SER A 301 -16.98 -9.11 33.51
CA SER A 301 -16.78 -7.65 33.45
C SER A 301 -15.73 -7.28 32.39
N ALA A 302 -16.20 -6.94 31.19
CA ALA A 302 -15.33 -6.51 30.09
C ALA A 302 -14.53 -5.25 30.43
N LEU A 303 -15.08 -4.35 31.26
CA LEU A 303 -14.38 -3.14 31.72
C LEU A 303 -13.13 -3.49 32.55
N ASN A 304 -13.26 -4.41 33.51
CA ASN A 304 -12.14 -4.83 34.35
C ASN A 304 -11.03 -5.47 33.51
N ASP A 305 -11.43 -6.39 32.62
CA ASP A 305 -10.51 -7.09 31.75
C ASP A 305 -9.80 -6.13 30.79
N ALA A 306 -10.51 -5.21 30.14
CA ALA A 306 -9.89 -4.22 29.25
C ALA A 306 -8.87 -3.36 30.01
N HIS A 307 -9.24 -2.87 31.20
CA HIS A 307 -8.34 -2.01 31.98
C HIS A 307 -7.09 -2.77 32.42
N HIS A 308 -7.23 -4.02 32.86
CA HIS A 308 -6.10 -4.88 33.22
C HIS A 308 -5.22 -5.22 32.02
N HIS A 309 -5.81 -5.67 30.91
CA HIS A 309 -5.10 -6.11 29.72
C HIS A 309 -4.38 -4.96 29.04
N GLY A 310 -5.00 -3.78 28.94
CA GLY A 310 -4.34 -2.59 28.41
C GLY A 310 -3.15 -2.16 29.25
N GLN A 311 -3.22 -2.26 30.58
CA GLN A 311 -2.09 -1.99 31.48
C GLN A 311 -0.98 -3.02 31.32
N THR A 312 -1.35 -4.30 31.15
CA THR A 312 -0.42 -5.39 30.93
C THR A 312 0.32 -5.23 29.61
N ALA A 313 -0.39 -4.94 28.51
CA ALA A 313 0.20 -4.66 27.21
C ALA A 313 1.13 -3.43 27.25
N SER A 314 0.69 -2.33 27.85
CA SER A 314 1.50 -1.12 28.04
C SER A 314 2.83 -1.42 28.77
N LEU A 315 2.76 -2.20 29.85
CA LEU A 315 3.93 -2.63 30.62
C LEU A 315 4.83 -3.60 29.85
N MET A 316 4.27 -4.50 29.04
CA MET A 316 5.03 -5.40 28.18
C MET A 316 5.89 -4.58 27.20
N PHE A 317 5.28 -3.64 26.45
CA PHE A 317 6.01 -2.79 25.52
C PHE A 317 7.12 -2.00 26.24
N GLU A 318 6.83 -1.42 27.41
CA GLU A 318 7.82 -0.70 28.21
C GLU A 318 8.95 -1.62 28.70
N ALA A 319 8.63 -2.84 29.15
CA ALA A 319 9.60 -3.81 29.63
C ALA A 319 10.50 -4.38 28.51
N TYR A 320 9.93 -4.60 27.32
CA TYR A 320 10.61 -5.23 26.21
C TYR A 320 11.36 -4.24 25.33
N LEU A 321 10.85 -3.01 25.15
CA LEU A 321 11.43 -2.00 24.26
C LEU A 321 12.05 -0.80 24.99
N GLY A 322 11.88 -0.71 26.32
CA GLY A 322 12.32 0.43 27.12
C GLY A 322 11.44 1.68 26.96
N HIS A 323 10.31 1.57 26.27
CA HIS A 323 9.35 2.65 26.08
C HIS A 323 7.93 2.13 25.88
N LYS A 324 6.94 2.97 26.21
CA LYS A 324 5.52 2.67 26.04
C LYS A 324 5.13 2.54 24.55
N PRO A 325 3.99 1.89 24.25
CA PRO A 325 3.55 1.70 22.88
C PRO A 325 3.17 3.03 22.20
N TYR A 326 2.75 4.05 22.95
CA TYR A 326 2.50 5.41 22.46
C TYR A 326 3.45 6.40 23.16
N PHE A 327 4.14 7.26 22.39
CA PHE A 327 5.26 8.07 22.89
C PHE A 327 4.83 9.19 23.85
N ASN A 328 3.69 9.85 23.58
CA ASN A 328 3.19 10.99 24.35
C ASN A 328 1.67 10.96 24.62
N LYS A 329 1.05 9.78 24.49
CA LYS A 329 -0.39 9.59 24.64
C LYS A 329 -0.69 8.42 25.58
N LYS A 330 -1.87 8.45 26.18
CA LYS A 330 -2.44 7.31 26.89
C LYS A 330 -3.00 6.33 25.87
N ILE A 331 -3.06 5.05 26.24
CA ILE A 331 -3.91 4.09 25.55
C ILE A 331 -5.34 4.36 26.00
N ILE A 332 -6.23 4.70 25.07
CA ILE A 332 -7.65 4.91 25.35
C ILE A 332 -8.42 3.72 24.83
N GLN A 333 -9.18 3.07 25.71
CA GLN A 333 -9.93 1.86 25.43
C GLN A 333 -11.43 2.11 25.60
N ASN A 334 -12.21 1.82 24.58
CA ASN A 334 -13.64 2.09 24.51
C ASN A 334 -14.41 0.78 24.54
N VAL A 335 -14.95 0.43 25.71
CA VAL A 335 -15.59 -0.87 25.99
C VAL A 335 -17.11 -0.71 25.98
N HIS A 336 -17.83 -1.77 25.65
CA HIS A 336 -19.28 -1.75 25.41
C HIS A 336 -19.65 -0.82 24.25
N TYR A 337 -18.84 -0.83 23.19
CA TYR A 337 -19.02 0.01 22.01
C TYR A 337 -20.04 -0.62 21.05
N GLY A 338 -21.07 0.15 20.70
CA GLY A 338 -22.19 -0.34 19.88
C GLY A 338 -23.03 -1.41 20.59
N LEU A 339 -24.15 -1.77 19.97
CA LEU A 339 -25.00 -2.87 20.45
C LEU A 339 -24.71 -4.12 19.63
N ASN A 340 -24.37 -5.23 20.30
CA ASN A 340 -24.14 -6.54 19.67
C ASN A 340 -23.09 -6.51 18.54
N MET A 341 -22.02 -5.73 18.74
CA MET A 341 -20.96 -5.59 17.75
C MET A 341 -19.92 -6.69 17.90
N ASP A 342 -19.86 -7.59 16.91
CA ASP A 342 -18.87 -8.67 16.77
C ASP A 342 -17.54 -8.16 16.18
N GLN A 343 -17.02 -7.04 16.70
CA GLN A 343 -15.74 -6.46 16.25
C GLN A 343 -14.97 -5.76 17.40
N ALA A 344 -13.64 -5.79 17.26
CA ALA A 344 -12.70 -4.89 17.91
C ALA A 344 -11.92 -4.17 16.82
N PHE A 345 -11.52 -2.92 17.07
CA PHE A 345 -10.75 -2.15 16.09
C PHE A 345 -9.99 -0.98 16.74
N TYR A 346 -8.89 -0.60 16.12
CA TYR A 346 -8.14 0.61 16.38
C TYR A 346 -8.56 1.76 15.43
N GLU A 347 -8.79 2.96 15.96
CA GLU A 347 -9.13 4.15 15.17
C GLU A 347 -8.59 5.42 15.84
N ASN A 348 -7.79 6.21 15.12
CA ASN A 348 -7.29 7.54 15.53
C ASN A 348 -6.63 7.61 16.92
N GLY A 349 -5.86 6.59 17.31
CA GLY A 349 -5.15 6.54 18.60
C GLY A 349 -5.99 5.98 19.76
N GLU A 350 -7.21 5.52 19.50
CA GLU A 350 -8.06 4.83 20.49
C GLU A 350 -8.40 3.42 19.99
N VAL A 351 -8.68 2.50 20.93
CA VAL A 351 -9.11 1.13 20.62
C VAL A 351 -10.54 0.90 21.09
N TYR A 352 -11.31 0.16 20.32
CA TYR A 352 -12.75 -0.05 20.52
C TYR A 352 -13.05 -1.53 20.61
N PHE A 353 -13.85 -1.92 21.59
CA PHE A 353 -14.23 -3.30 21.84
C PHE A 353 -15.75 -3.41 21.90
N GLY A 354 -16.31 -4.10 20.92
CA GLY A 354 -17.71 -4.48 20.89
C GLY A 354 -18.03 -5.57 21.92
N ASP A 355 -19.32 -5.66 22.26
CA ASP A 355 -19.81 -6.64 23.23
C ASP A 355 -20.03 -8.05 22.65
N GLY A 356 -19.75 -8.24 21.36
CA GLY A 356 -20.03 -9.48 20.65
C GLY A 356 -21.53 -9.79 20.58
N ASP A 357 -21.88 -10.81 19.81
CA ASP A 357 -23.24 -11.36 19.71
C ASP A 357 -23.19 -12.88 19.53
N TYR A 358 -23.17 -13.34 18.28
CA TYR A 358 -23.19 -14.75 17.94
C TYR A 358 -21.77 -15.30 17.83
N LEU A 359 -20.87 -14.55 17.19
CA LEU A 359 -19.51 -15.00 16.91
C LEU A 359 -18.58 -14.85 18.11
N PHE A 360 -18.75 -13.77 18.87
CA PHE A 360 -17.85 -13.44 19.97
C PHE A 360 -18.59 -13.22 21.29
N TYR A 361 -17.89 -13.53 22.39
CA TYR A 361 -18.08 -12.83 23.67
C TYR A 361 -17.66 -11.35 23.51
N PRO A 362 -17.88 -10.45 24.48
CA PRO A 362 -17.23 -9.15 24.48
C PRO A 362 -15.74 -9.30 24.17
N MET A 363 -15.26 -8.62 23.13
CA MET A 363 -13.97 -8.87 22.48
C MET A 363 -12.82 -8.26 23.29
N VAL A 364 -12.70 -8.70 24.54
CA VAL A 364 -11.76 -8.18 25.54
C VAL A 364 -11.02 -9.35 26.18
N SER A 365 -10.10 -9.92 25.42
CA SER A 365 -9.06 -10.83 25.88
C SER A 365 -7.69 -10.18 25.81
N LEU A 366 -6.70 -10.74 26.51
CA LEU A 366 -5.38 -10.10 26.62
C LEU A 366 -4.70 -9.98 25.25
N ASP A 367 -4.84 -11.01 24.43
CA ASP A 367 -4.32 -11.05 23.06
C ASP A 367 -5.00 -10.01 22.16
N VAL A 368 -6.34 -9.91 22.15
CA VAL A 368 -7.12 -8.95 21.35
C VAL A 368 -6.81 -7.52 21.79
N VAL A 369 -6.75 -7.25 23.09
CA VAL A 369 -6.42 -5.91 23.60
C VAL A 369 -5.01 -5.50 23.20
N ALA A 370 -4.03 -6.40 23.30
CA ALA A 370 -2.66 -6.12 22.87
C ALA A 370 -2.54 -5.99 21.34
N HIS A 371 -3.31 -6.76 20.58
CA HIS A 371 -3.42 -6.69 19.12
C HIS A 371 -3.89 -5.29 18.67
N GLU A 372 -4.99 -4.78 19.22
CA GLU A 372 -5.49 -3.46 18.84
C GLU A 372 -4.53 -2.33 19.25
N ILE A 373 -3.84 -2.47 20.39
CA ILE A 373 -2.80 -1.51 20.81
C ILE A 373 -1.60 -1.53 19.84
N ALA A 374 -1.26 -2.70 19.30
CA ALA A 374 -0.15 -2.87 18.37
C ALA A 374 -0.42 -2.24 16.99
N HIS A 375 -1.67 -2.14 16.55
CA HIS A 375 -2.01 -1.34 15.38
C HIS A 375 -1.64 0.14 15.57
N GLY A 376 -1.94 0.71 16.74
CA GLY A 376 -1.52 2.07 17.08
C GLY A 376 0.01 2.21 17.17
N PHE A 377 0.70 1.19 17.67
CA PHE A 377 2.17 1.16 17.66
C PHE A 377 2.72 1.22 16.22
N THR A 378 2.15 0.41 15.31
CA THR A 378 2.52 0.42 13.88
C THR A 378 2.27 1.79 13.24
N GLU A 379 1.16 2.44 13.57
CA GLU A 379 0.80 3.73 12.99
C GLU A 379 1.69 4.89 13.50
N GLU A 380 1.99 4.95 14.81
CA GLU A 380 2.65 6.09 15.45
C GLU A 380 4.19 6.06 15.41
N TYR A 381 4.82 4.88 15.30
CA TYR A 381 6.28 4.75 15.28
C TYR A 381 6.84 4.69 13.85
N GLY A 382 7.58 5.73 13.43
CA GLY A 382 8.40 5.67 12.21
C GLY A 382 8.39 6.89 11.28
N SER A 383 7.52 7.89 11.47
CA SER A 383 7.54 9.12 10.66
C SER A 383 6.79 10.29 11.31
N ASN A 384 7.05 11.51 10.83
CA ASN A 384 6.24 12.71 11.15
C ASN A 384 4.79 12.64 10.58
N THR A 385 4.42 11.51 10.00
CA THR A 385 3.14 11.16 9.38
C THR A 385 2.75 9.74 9.83
N PRO A 386 1.45 9.45 10.01
CA PRO A 386 0.98 8.09 10.29
C PRO A 386 1.49 7.07 9.27
N LYS A 387 1.95 5.89 9.73
CA LYS A 387 2.38 4.79 8.89
C LYS A 387 1.19 3.87 8.55
N SER A 388 0.45 4.22 7.50
CA SER A 388 -0.84 3.60 7.17
C SER A 388 -0.78 2.35 6.27
N MET A 389 0.22 1.44 6.43
CA MET A 389 0.40 0.16 5.70
C MET A 389 -0.61 -0.09 4.56
N LEU A 390 -0.26 0.32 3.33
CA LEU A 390 -1.19 0.61 2.24
C LEU A 390 -1.44 -0.56 1.30
N THR A 391 -0.45 -1.43 1.08
CA THR A 391 -0.55 -2.59 0.18
C THR A 391 -1.09 -3.83 0.89
N GLY A 392 -1.63 -4.82 0.17
CA GLY A 392 -2.19 -6.04 0.76
C GLY A 392 -1.20 -6.78 1.67
N GLN A 393 0.03 -7.00 1.20
CA GLN A 393 1.11 -7.59 2.02
C GLN A 393 1.51 -6.72 3.21
N ALA A 394 1.56 -5.38 3.04
CA ALA A 394 1.88 -4.49 4.16
C ALA A 394 0.80 -4.56 5.26
N ARG A 395 -0.48 -4.65 4.87
CA ARG A 395 -1.58 -4.84 5.82
C ARG A 395 -1.50 -6.20 6.49
N ALA A 396 -1.19 -7.27 5.76
CA ALA A 396 -0.98 -8.59 6.34
C ALA A 396 0.19 -8.62 7.35
N ILE A 397 1.30 -7.92 7.07
CA ILE A 397 2.41 -7.76 8.02
C ILE A 397 1.96 -6.98 9.28
N ASN A 398 1.11 -5.97 9.12
CA ASN A 398 0.54 -5.22 10.24
C ASN A 398 -0.34 -6.12 11.13
N GLU A 399 -1.27 -6.86 10.52
CA GLU A 399 -2.12 -7.84 11.21
C GLU A 399 -1.29 -8.90 11.95
N ALA A 400 -0.28 -9.46 11.28
CA ALA A 400 0.60 -10.44 11.90
C ALA A 400 1.37 -9.85 13.09
N PHE A 401 1.87 -8.63 12.97
CA PHE A 401 2.54 -7.97 14.10
C PHE A 401 1.61 -7.74 15.29
N SER A 402 0.34 -7.39 15.02
CA SER A 402 -0.66 -7.24 16.06
C SER A 402 -1.00 -8.59 16.72
N ASP A 403 -1.13 -9.67 15.95
CA ASP A 403 -1.26 -11.02 16.49
C ASP A 403 -0.04 -11.39 17.38
N MET A 404 1.19 -11.12 16.92
CA MET A 404 2.41 -11.37 17.70
C MET A 404 2.44 -10.59 19.02
N ALA A 405 1.87 -9.38 19.04
CA ALA A 405 1.75 -8.59 20.27
C ALA A 405 0.79 -9.23 21.27
N GLY A 406 -0.26 -9.88 20.77
CA GLY A 406 -1.17 -10.69 21.58
C GLY A 406 -0.44 -11.82 22.30
N GLU A 407 0.25 -12.68 21.55
CA GLU A 407 1.05 -13.79 22.09
C GLU A 407 2.14 -13.31 23.05
N ALA A 408 2.79 -12.18 22.72
CA ALA A 408 3.82 -11.59 23.57
C ALA A 408 3.25 -11.08 24.90
N ALA A 409 2.01 -10.56 24.90
CA ALA A 409 1.34 -10.08 26.10
C ALA A 409 0.97 -11.22 27.03
N GLU A 410 0.48 -12.34 26.47
CA GLU A 410 0.25 -13.58 27.23
C GLU A 410 1.53 -14.13 27.85
N PHE A 411 2.60 -14.20 27.05
CA PHE A 411 3.91 -14.65 27.51
C PHE A 411 4.47 -13.74 28.61
N PHE A 412 4.31 -12.42 28.47
CA PHE A 412 4.71 -11.47 29.50
C PHE A 412 3.92 -11.64 30.81
N TYR A 413 2.63 -11.93 30.70
CA TYR A 413 1.75 -12.09 31.86
C TYR A 413 1.97 -13.42 32.60
N SER A 414 2.05 -14.53 31.86
CA SER A 414 2.00 -15.88 32.43
C SER A 414 3.31 -16.67 32.33
N GLY A 415 4.25 -16.22 31.48
CA GLY A 415 5.44 -16.97 31.09
C GLY A 415 5.21 -18.01 29.98
N ALA A 416 3.98 -18.07 29.44
CA ALA A 416 3.58 -18.92 28.32
C ALA A 416 2.53 -18.21 27.45
N ASN A 417 2.36 -18.68 26.22
CA ASN A 417 1.32 -18.27 25.28
C ASN A 417 0.85 -19.50 24.51
N ASP A 418 -0.36 -19.46 23.94
CA ASP A 418 -1.03 -20.65 23.39
C ASP A 418 -0.95 -20.80 21.86
N TRP A 419 -0.41 -19.79 21.17
CA TRP A 419 -0.24 -19.72 19.72
C TRP A 419 -1.56 -19.61 18.95
N LYS A 420 -2.59 -19.05 19.59
CA LYS A 420 -3.95 -18.94 19.07
C LYS A 420 -4.47 -17.51 19.24
N SER A 421 -4.68 -16.83 18.12
CA SER A 421 -5.31 -15.52 18.14
C SER A 421 -6.81 -15.65 18.40
N ASN A 422 -7.27 -14.88 19.39
CA ASN A 422 -8.65 -14.73 19.82
C ASN A 422 -9.32 -16.04 20.26
N HIS A 423 -8.56 -16.92 20.91
CA HIS A 423 -9.09 -18.15 21.51
C HIS A 423 -10.18 -17.85 22.56
N GLU A 424 -9.96 -16.87 23.42
CA GLU A 424 -10.79 -16.67 24.61
C GLU A 424 -12.17 -16.07 24.31
N THR A 425 -12.32 -15.27 23.26
CA THR A 425 -13.60 -14.60 22.96
C THR A 425 -14.35 -15.19 21.77
N PHE A 426 -13.71 -16.00 20.91
CA PHE A 426 -14.38 -16.64 19.79
C PHE A 426 -15.26 -17.82 20.23
N ARG A 427 -16.54 -17.86 19.82
CA ARG A 427 -17.53 -18.85 20.30
C ARG A 427 -17.65 -20.11 19.48
N LEU A 428 -17.39 -20.02 18.17
CA LEU A 428 -17.78 -21.09 17.24
C LEU A 428 -16.83 -22.29 17.27
N ASP A 429 -15.54 -22.05 17.47
CA ASP A 429 -14.49 -23.07 17.42
C ASP A 429 -13.40 -22.82 18.48
N ASP A 430 -12.26 -23.51 18.34
CA ASP A 430 -11.10 -23.37 19.22
C ASP A 430 -10.57 -21.93 19.21
N ALA A 431 -10.07 -21.41 18.08
CA ALA A 431 -9.58 -20.03 17.96
C ALA A 431 -9.90 -19.40 16.60
N LEU A 432 -9.75 -18.08 16.50
CA LEU A 432 -10.01 -17.34 15.26
C LEU A 432 -8.87 -17.53 14.24
N ARG A 433 -7.61 -17.53 14.70
CA ARG A 433 -6.43 -17.82 13.87
C ARG A 433 -5.42 -18.65 14.64
N TYR A 434 -4.57 -19.38 13.91
CA TYR A 434 -3.58 -20.30 14.47
C TYR A 434 -2.19 -19.94 13.95
N PHE A 435 -1.18 -19.86 14.82
CA PHE A 435 0.17 -19.48 14.37
C PHE A 435 0.90 -20.64 13.69
N LYS A 436 0.83 -21.86 14.25
CA LYS A 436 1.54 -23.03 13.69
C LYS A 436 0.98 -23.45 12.33
N THR A 437 -0.35 -23.53 12.25
CA THR A 437 -1.08 -23.99 11.07
C THR A 437 -2.20 -23.00 10.73
N PRO A 438 -1.86 -21.81 10.17
CA PRO A 438 -2.84 -20.77 9.84
C PRO A 438 -4.07 -21.26 9.08
N THR A 439 -3.87 -22.20 8.15
CA THR A 439 -4.93 -22.79 7.32
C THR A 439 -6.03 -23.52 8.09
N LEU A 440 -5.86 -23.81 9.39
CA LEU A 440 -6.90 -24.41 10.24
C LEU A 440 -8.16 -23.54 10.40
N ASP A 441 -8.07 -22.23 10.17
CA ASP A 441 -9.24 -21.35 10.15
C ASP A 441 -10.03 -21.40 8.82
N GLY A 442 -9.56 -22.20 7.86
CA GLY A 442 -10.17 -22.43 6.55
C GLY A 442 -9.96 -21.32 5.51
N ASN A 443 -9.24 -20.24 5.85
CA ASN A 443 -9.08 -19.07 4.96
C ASN A 443 -7.66 -18.48 4.94
N SER A 444 -6.93 -18.53 6.05
CA SER A 444 -5.56 -17.99 6.16
C SER A 444 -4.57 -18.82 5.38
N ILE A 445 -3.58 -18.13 4.80
CA ILE A 445 -2.46 -18.76 4.09
C ILE A 445 -1.29 -18.93 5.04
N ASP A 446 -0.49 -19.98 4.84
CA ASP A 446 0.66 -20.27 5.68
C ASP A 446 2.00 -20.26 4.93
N HIS A 447 1.95 -20.01 3.61
CA HIS A 447 3.11 -19.88 2.73
C HIS A 447 2.96 -18.68 1.79
N VAL A 448 4.08 -18.05 1.42
CA VAL A 448 4.06 -16.83 0.59
C VAL A 448 3.56 -17.07 -0.85
N GLU A 449 3.70 -18.29 -1.36
CA GLU A 449 3.26 -18.66 -2.71
C GLU A 449 1.73 -18.73 -2.86
N ASP A 450 1.00 -18.88 -1.75
CA ASP A 450 -0.46 -18.87 -1.72
C ASP A 450 -1.05 -17.45 -1.69
N TYR A 451 -0.20 -16.42 -1.66
CA TYR A 451 -0.65 -15.04 -1.65
C TYR A 451 -1.05 -14.56 -3.05
N ASP A 452 -2.28 -14.04 -3.16
CA ASP A 452 -2.72 -13.18 -4.26
C ASP A 452 -3.44 -11.92 -3.71
N ASP A 453 -3.78 -10.98 -4.60
CA ASP A 453 -4.40 -9.70 -4.19
C ASP A 453 -5.86 -9.85 -3.67
N SER A 454 -6.46 -11.03 -3.75
CA SER A 454 -7.76 -11.33 -3.14
C SER A 454 -7.64 -11.77 -1.67
N VAL A 455 -6.45 -12.18 -1.22
CA VAL A 455 -6.20 -12.56 0.17
C VAL A 455 -6.33 -11.32 1.07
N THR A 456 -7.23 -11.40 2.05
CA THR A 456 -7.42 -10.30 3.01
C THR A 456 -6.21 -10.18 3.95
N SER A 457 -6.05 -9.04 4.59
CA SER A 457 -4.94 -8.82 5.53
C SER A 457 -4.94 -9.83 6.69
N HIS A 458 -6.10 -10.15 7.25
CA HIS A 458 -6.23 -11.14 8.33
C HIS A 458 -5.78 -12.53 7.90
N HIS A 459 -6.05 -12.92 6.64
CA HIS A 459 -5.69 -14.23 6.11
C HIS A 459 -4.23 -14.29 5.66
N GLY A 460 -3.70 -13.19 5.12
CA GLY A 460 -2.29 -13.06 4.78
C GLY A 460 -1.36 -13.05 5.99
N ALA A 461 -1.86 -12.64 7.16
CA ALA A 461 -1.10 -12.59 8.41
C ALA A 461 -0.46 -13.94 8.78
N GLY A 462 -1.07 -15.05 8.36
CA GLY A 462 -0.60 -16.41 8.63
C GLY A 462 0.86 -16.66 8.22
N VAL A 463 1.36 -16.03 7.15
CA VAL A 463 2.75 -16.13 6.70
C VAL A 463 3.73 -15.64 7.78
N PHE A 464 3.49 -14.46 8.35
CA PHE A 464 4.38 -13.89 9.38
C PHE A 464 4.10 -14.50 10.77
N ASN A 465 2.86 -14.89 11.06
CA ASN A 465 2.51 -15.60 12.30
C ASN A 465 3.26 -16.94 12.39
N LYS A 466 3.27 -17.74 11.32
CA LYS A 466 3.99 -19.02 11.28
C LYS A 466 5.51 -18.85 11.36
N ALA A 467 6.08 -17.84 10.70
CA ALA A 467 7.49 -17.51 10.85
C ALA A 467 7.84 -17.12 12.30
N PHE A 468 6.99 -16.33 12.97
CA PHE A 468 7.17 -15.96 14.37
C PHE A 468 7.11 -17.18 15.30
N TYR A 469 6.18 -18.10 15.07
CA TYR A 469 6.06 -19.37 15.80
C TYR A 469 7.33 -20.22 15.72
N TYR A 470 7.86 -20.42 14.51
CA TYR A 470 9.07 -21.23 14.35
C TYR A 470 10.30 -20.59 15.02
N LEU A 471 10.44 -19.27 14.91
CA LEU A 471 11.54 -18.55 15.56
C LEU A 471 11.51 -18.75 17.09
N THR A 472 10.33 -18.78 17.69
CA THR A 472 10.13 -18.76 19.15
C THR A 472 10.15 -20.13 19.82
N THR A 473 9.70 -21.18 19.14
CA THR A 473 9.55 -22.53 19.70
C THR A 473 10.79 -23.39 19.59
N ALA A 474 11.78 -22.98 18.80
CA ALA A 474 12.97 -23.76 18.46
C ALA A 474 12.71 -25.06 17.69
N ASP A 475 11.53 -25.20 17.07
CA ASP A 475 11.22 -26.30 16.13
C ASP A 475 12.04 -26.22 14.82
N LEU A 476 12.62 -25.05 14.55
CA LEU A 476 14.04 -24.86 14.26
C LEU A 476 14.83 -26.01 13.62
N ASP A 477 15.57 -26.65 14.52
CA ASP A 477 16.67 -27.58 14.32
C ASP A 477 16.97 -28.17 15.73
N ASN A 478 17.61 -29.32 15.83
CA ASN A 478 18.08 -29.89 17.12
C ASN A 478 19.22 -29.05 17.81
N GLU A 479 19.29 -27.74 17.55
CA GLU A 479 20.28 -26.81 18.11
C GLU A 479 19.75 -26.08 19.34
N THR A 480 20.65 -25.60 20.20
CA THR A 480 20.26 -24.69 21.27
C THR A 480 19.84 -23.35 20.71
N SER A 481 18.65 -22.87 21.06
CA SER A 481 18.14 -21.57 20.65
C SER A 481 17.99 -20.64 21.85
N PRO A 482 18.36 -19.34 21.75
CA PRO A 482 18.04 -18.35 22.78
C PRO A 482 16.64 -17.75 22.61
N TRP A 483 15.96 -18.06 21.50
CA TRP A 483 14.69 -17.45 21.15
C TRP A 483 13.56 -17.95 22.04
N ASN A 484 12.67 -17.02 22.36
CA ASN A 484 11.37 -17.22 22.98
C ASN A 484 10.48 -16.05 22.54
N THR A 485 9.21 -16.06 22.93
CA THR A 485 8.22 -15.04 22.54
C THR A 485 8.68 -13.62 22.86
N LYS A 486 9.36 -13.39 24.01
CA LYS A 486 9.96 -12.09 24.36
C LYS A 486 10.97 -11.63 23.31
N TYR A 487 12.00 -12.42 23.03
CA TYR A 487 13.10 -11.99 22.16
C TYR A 487 12.66 -11.85 20.71
N ALA A 488 11.79 -12.72 20.22
CA ALA A 488 11.20 -12.59 18.90
C ALA A 488 10.34 -11.32 18.80
N PHE A 489 9.49 -11.03 19.80
CA PHE A 489 8.69 -9.82 19.77
C PHE A 489 9.55 -8.55 19.75
N ILE A 490 10.61 -8.49 20.56
CA ILE A 490 11.59 -7.38 20.53
C ILE A 490 12.17 -7.19 19.12
N LEU A 491 12.50 -8.28 18.43
CA LEU A 491 13.04 -8.23 17.07
C LEU A 491 12.03 -7.63 16.09
N PHE A 492 10.81 -8.16 16.06
CA PHE A 492 9.75 -7.73 15.14
C PHE A 492 9.29 -6.30 15.43
N ALA A 493 9.16 -5.91 16.71
CA ALA A 493 8.80 -4.54 17.11
C ALA A 493 9.87 -3.52 16.69
N ASN A 494 11.15 -3.86 16.80
CA ASN A 494 12.23 -3.01 16.28
C ASN A 494 12.20 -2.94 14.74
N ALA A 495 11.81 -4.00 14.04
CA ALA A 495 11.68 -3.97 12.58
C ALA A 495 10.52 -3.07 12.15
N ASN A 496 9.38 -3.19 12.84
CA ASN A 496 8.23 -2.31 12.65
C ASN A 496 8.64 -0.84 12.80
N LYS A 497 9.30 -0.52 13.91
CA LYS A 497 9.75 0.83 14.25
C LYS A 497 10.81 1.41 13.31
N ASN A 498 11.80 0.61 12.92
CA ASN A 498 13.03 1.15 12.33
C ASN A 498 13.06 1.13 10.79
N CYS A 499 12.22 0.33 10.13
CA CYS A 499 12.41 0.08 8.69
C CYS A 499 11.21 -0.42 7.89
N TRP A 500 10.18 -1.00 8.51
CA TRP A 500 8.97 -1.33 7.76
C TRP A 500 8.34 -0.04 7.22
N THR A 501 8.02 -0.02 5.94
CA THR A 501 7.37 1.09 5.23
C THR A 501 5.91 0.76 4.92
N SER A 502 5.14 1.76 4.50
CA SER A 502 3.73 1.61 4.11
C SER A 502 3.51 0.66 2.92
N ASN A 503 4.54 0.31 2.16
CA ASN A 503 4.48 -0.60 1.02
C ASN A 503 5.37 -1.83 1.19
N SER A 504 5.69 -2.20 2.43
CA SER A 504 6.51 -3.38 2.72
C SER A 504 5.90 -4.63 2.09
N THR A 505 6.70 -5.35 1.32
CA THR A 505 6.41 -6.73 0.89
C THR A 505 6.84 -7.70 1.99
N TYR A 506 6.36 -8.94 1.96
CA TYR A 506 6.80 -10.00 2.87
C TYR A 506 8.32 -10.16 2.89
N LEU A 507 8.96 -10.17 1.70
CA LEU A 507 10.41 -10.29 1.58
C LEU A 507 11.15 -9.11 2.24
N THR A 508 10.75 -7.87 1.93
CA THR A 508 11.39 -6.68 2.50
C THR A 508 11.13 -6.55 4.01
N GLY A 509 9.95 -6.98 4.48
CA GLY A 509 9.61 -7.00 5.89
C GLY A 509 10.49 -7.99 6.66
N ALA A 510 10.66 -9.20 6.11
CA ALA A 510 11.44 -10.30 6.68
C ALA A 510 12.95 -9.99 6.69
N ASP A 511 13.50 -9.44 5.59
CA ASP A 511 14.89 -8.98 5.55
C ASP A 511 15.15 -7.94 6.65
N CYS A 512 14.20 -7.03 6.89
CA CYS A 512 14.41 -6.08 7.96
C CYS A 512 14.36 -6.71 9.35
N VAL A 513 13.43 -7.64 9.61
CA VAL A 513 13.41 -8.41 10.87
C VAL A 513 14.78 -9.04 11.13
N MET A 514 15.38 -9.69 10.13
CA MET A 514 16.73 -10.25 10.22
C MET A 514 17.82 -9.21 10.51
N ARG A 515 17.72 -7.99 9.96
CA ARG A 515 18.69 -6.90 10.21
C ARG A 515 18.59 -6.31 11.63
N GLN A 516 17.48 -6.49 12.33
CA GLN A 516 17.32 -6.02 13.72
C GLN A 516 17.95 -6.93 14.78
N THR A 517 18.57 -8.05 14.40
CA THR A 517 19.17 -9.05 15.32
C THR A 517 20.23 -8.49 16.28
N HIS A 518 20.86 -7.36 15.95
CA HIS A 518 21.76 -6.66 16.86
C HIS A 518 21.06 -6.20 18.15
N THR A 519 19.80 -5.75 18.08
CA THR A 519 19.00 -5.32 19.24
C THR A 519 18.79 -6.47 20.23
N VAL A 520 18.52 -7.67 19.70
CA VAL A 520 18.33 -8.88 20.51
C VAL A 520 19.65 -9.38 21.09
N THR A 521 20.75 -9.29 20.34
CA THR A 521 22.09 -9.67 20.84
C THR A 521 22.49 -8.86 22.07
N GLU A 522 22.20 -7.55 22.06
CA GLU A 522 22.42 -6.66 23.20
C GLU A 522 21.52 -7.06 24.38
N GLN A 523 20.23 -7.33 24.13
CA GLN A 523 19.30 -7.73 25.18
C GLN A 523 19.66 -9.08 25.83
N LEU A 524 20.04 -10.08 25.04
CA LEU A 524 20.50 -11.38 25.54
C LEU A 524 21.74 -11.23 26.43
N THR A 525 22.65 -10.34 26.06
CA THR A 525 23.84 -10.03 26.86
C THR A 525 23.46 -9.38 28.19
N GLN A 526 22.52 -8.43 28.19
CA GLN A 526 22.02 -7.78 29.41
C GLN A 526 21.28 -8.76 30.33
N ASP A 527 20.47 -9.65 29.75
CA ASP A 527 19.72 -10.67 30.47
C ASP A 527 20.61 -11.84 30.96
N GLY A 528 21.88 -11.88 30.53
CA GLY A 528 22.83 -12.93 30.90
C GLY A 528 22.59 -14.28 30.21
N VAL A 529 21.86 -14.29 29.09
CA VAL A 529 21.59 -15.49 28.30
C VAL A 529 22.80 -15.82 27.43
N LYS A 530 23.40 -16.99 27.66
CA LYS A 530 24.64 -17.44 27.01
C LYS A 530 24.44 -18.75 26.25
N ARG A 531 25.35 -19.04 25.33
CA ARG A 531 25.47 -20.33 24.67
C ARG A 531 25.87 -21.42 25.68
N GLN A 532 25.66 -22.70 25.33
CA GLN A 532 26.04 -23.83 26.19
C GLN A 532 27.53 -23.85 26.57
N ASP A 533 28.40 -23.34 25.70
CA ASP A 533 29.84 -23.23 25.95
C ASP A 533 30.24 -22.01 26.81
N GLY A 534 29.26 -21.20 27.24
CA GLY A 534 29.47 -20.00 28.05
C GLY A 534 29.85 -18.73 27.27
N SER A 535 29.89 -18.79 25.94
CA SER A 535 30.11 -17.63 25.08
C SER A 535 28.82 -16.84 24.83
N ASN A 536 28.95 -15.61 24.32
CA ASN A 536 27.81 -14.77 23.95
C ASN A 536 27.30 -15.15 22.55
N TRP A 537 25.99 -15.05 22.34
CA TRP A 537 25.36 -15.18 21.03
C TRP A 537 25.91 -14.14 20.05
N GLN A 538 26.18 -14.55 18.81
CA GLN A 538 26.63 -13.65 17.76
C GLN A 538 25.46 -13.26 16.85
N VAL A 539 25.53 -12.06 16.27
CA VAL A 539 24.52 -11.55 15.33
C VAL A 539 24.29 -12.52 14.17
N THR A 540 25.36 -13.11 13.62
CA THR A 540 25.29 -14.07 12.51
C THR A 540 24.54 -15.35 12.89
N ASP A 541 24.69 -15.83 14.12
CA ASP A 541 23.98 -17.02 14.61
C ASP A 541 22.46 -16.73 14.64
N LEU A 542 22.10 -15.58 15.21
CA LEU A 542 20.71 -15.14 15.32
C LEU A 542 20.08 -14.84 13.95
N GLN A 543 20.84 -14.26 13.03
CA GLN A 543 20.39 -14.04 11.64
C GLN A 543 20.09 -15.36 10.93
N ASN A 544 20.92 -16.38 11.14
CA ASN A 544 20.67 -17.70 10.57
C ASN A 544 19.36 -18.29 11.12
N HIS A 545 19.08 -18.19 12.43
CA HIS A 545 17.80 -18.66 13.00
C HIS A 545 16.59 -17.92 12.39
N VAL A 546 16.68 -16.59 12.20
CA VAL A 546 15.61 -15.80 11.57
C VAL A 546 15.41 -16.21 10.11
N ARG A 547 16.51 -16.41 9.35
CA ARG A 547 16.46 -16.94 7.98
C ARG A 547 15.72 -18.28 7.94
N LYS A 548 16.08 -19.22 8.81
CA LYS A 548 15.45 -20.54 8.88
C LYS A 548 13.96 -20.43 9.17
N ALA A 549 13.55 -19.55 10.10
CA ALA A 549 12.16 -19.30 10.43
C ALA A 549 11.33 -18.82 9.22
N PHE A 550 11.87 -17.87 8.45
CA PHE A 550 11.20 -17.34 7.27
C PHE A 550 11.23 -18.30 6.07
N ALA A 551 12.24 -19.17 5.98
CA ALA A 551 12.28 -20.23 4.97
C ALA A 551 11.11 -21.23 5.12
N GLN A 552 10.60 -21.45 6.35
CA GLN A 552 9.42 -22.31 6.60
C GLN A 552 8.12 -21.81 5.94
N VAL A 553 8.09 -20.54 5.54
CA VAL A 553 6.92 -19.88 4.94
C VAL A 553 7.23 -19.37 3.53
N GLY A 554 8.29 -19.89 2.91
CA GLY A 554 8.67 -19.61 1.53
C GLY A 554 9.45 -18.32 1.30
N ILE A 555 9.86 -17.64 2.38
CA ILE A 555 10.62 -16.38 2.27
C ILE A 555 12.11 -16.67 2.37
N GLY A 556 12.77 -16.76 1.22
CA GLY A 556 14.21 -17.00 1.11
C GLY A 556 15.06 -15.78 1.50
N LEU A 557 15.49 -15.70 2.76
CA LEU A 557 16.50 -14.74 3.24
C LEU A 557 17.93 -15.28 3.04
N LYS A 558 18.93 -14.38 3.09
CA LYS A 558 20.35 -14.75 2.94
C LYS A 558 21.19 -14.05 3.99
N VAL A 559 22.17 -14.75 4.58
CA VAL A 559 23.18 -14.10 5.42
C VAL A 559 24.46 -13.80 4.64
N ASP A 560 25.08 -12.65 4.93
CA ASP A 560 26.30 -12.21 4.21
C ASP A 560 27.56 -13.01 4.60
N ARG A 561 27.55 -13.71 5.75
CA ARG A 561 28.70 -14.41 6.32
C ARG A 561 28.28 -15.67 7.06
N GLY A 562 29.11 -16.70 6.98
CA GLY A 562 28.90 -17.97 7.68
C GLY A 562 28.46 -19.10 6.74
N LEU A 563 28.17 -20.25 7.34
CA LEU A 563 27.63 -21.41 6.66
C LEU A 563 26.11 -21.44 6.89
N GLU A 564 25.34 -21.48 5.81
CA GLU A 564 23.88 -21.65 5.84
C GLU A 564 23.51 -22.91 5.06
N SER A 565 23.04 -23.94 5.75
CA SER A 565 22.33 -25.06 5.15
C SER A 565 20.90 -24.66 4.87
N GLU A 566 20.40 -25.06 3.71
CA GLU A 566 19.05 -24.80 3.25
C GLU A 566 18.70 -25.87 2.24
N LEU A 567 17.47 -26.35 2.27
CA LEU A 567 16.97 -27.31 1.31
C LEU A 567 15.67 -26.80 0.71
N GLY A 568 15.43 -27.17 -0.55
CA GLY A 568 14.13 -27.08 -1.18
C GLY A 568 13.76 -28.44 -1.75
N PHE A 569 12.60 -28.54 -2.39
CA PHE A 569 12.20 -29.76 -3.08
C PHE A 569 11.28 -29.44 -4.26
N ASP A 570 11.28 -30.32 -5.25
CA ASP A 570 10.14 -30.48 -6.14
C ASP A 570 9.33 -31.68 -5.61
N ARG A 571 8.04 -31.48 -5.39
CA ARG A 571 7.15 -32.51 -4.89
C ARG A 571 6.64 -33.38 -6.04
N GLN A 572 6.50 -34.68 -5.75
CA GLN A 572 5.79 -35.66 -6.56
C GLN A 572 4.94 -36.52 -5.61
N PHE A 573 4.02 -37.29 -6.17
CA PHE A 573 3.21 -38.24 -5.40
C PHE A 573 4.09 -39.25 -4.64
N LEU A 574 4.00 -39.27 -3.31
CA LEU A 574 4.85 -40.05 -2.41
C LEU A 574 6.37 -39.86 -2.60
N ALA A 575 6.83 -38.88 -3.38
CA ALA A 575 8.23 -38.75 -3.75
C ALA A 575 8.67 -37.28 -3.79
N PHE A 576 9.92 -37.02 -3.43
CA PHE A 576 10.47 -35.68 -3.35
C PHE A 576 11.86 -35.65 -3.99
N ASP A 577 12.05 -34.72 -4.92
CA ASP A 577 13.35 -34.39 -5.50
C ASP A 577 13.95 -33.23 -4.71
N PHE A 578 14.82 -33.54 -3.74
CA PHE A 578 15.38 -32.54 -2.84
C PHE A 578 16.53 -31.77 -3.49
N LYS A 579 16.51 -30.45 -3.28
CA LYS A 579 17.49 -29.48 -3.77
C LYS A 579 18.36 -29.00 -2.63
N ASN A 580 19.66 -28.88 -2.89
CA ASN A 580 20.60 -28.35 -1.93
C ASN A 580 20.83 -26.87 -2.19
N LEU A 581 20.30 -26.04 -1.30
CA LEU A 581 20.36 -24.58 -1.37
C LEU A 581 21.43 -24.02 -0.43
N THR A 582 22.30 -24.87 0.12
CA THR A 582 23.37 -24.48 1.04
C THR A 582 24.24 -23.37 0.46
N ARG A 583 24.58 -22.36 1.27
CA ARG A 583 25.48 -21.27 0.89
C ARG A 583 26.57 -21.08 1.94
N ARG A 584 27.68 -20.49 1.49
CA ARG A 584 28.77 -20.05 2.36
C ARG A 584 29.11 -18.62 2.01
N ASP A 585 29.09 -17.75 3.02
CA ASP A 585 29.38 -16.31 2.87
C ASP A 585 28.54 -15.68 1.74
N GLY A 586 27.23 -16.01 1.72
CA GLY A 586 26.25 -15.54 0.73
C GLY A 586 26.33 -16.23 -0.65
N GLN A 587 27.29 -17.12 -0.90
CA GLN A 587 27.45 -17.81 -2.19
C GLN A 587 26.94 -19.25 -2.14
N GLN A 588 26.01 -19.59 -3.03
CA GLN A 588 25.44 -20.94 -3.10
C GLN A 588 26.48 -21.98 -3.53
N VAL A 589 26.49 -23.10 -2.81
CA VAL A 589 27.25 -24.30 -3.17
C VAL A 589 26.47 -25.03 -4.26
N SER A 590 27.18 -25.44 -5.29
CA SER A 590 26.69 -26.21 -6.43
C SER A 590 27.44 -27.54 -6.49
N ALA A 591 26.91 -28.50 -7.25
CA ALA A 591 27.61 -29.75 -7.52
C ALA A 591 29.05 -29.52 -8.02
N SER A 592 29.27 -28.47 -8.83
CA SER A 592 30.57 -28.14 -9.43
C SER A 592 31.63 -27.60 -8.46
N ASN A 593 31.25 -27.05 -7.29
CA ASN A 593 32.16 -26.43 -6.32
C ASN A 593 32.04 -27.04 -4.91
N SER A 594 31.50 -28.26 -4.82
CA SER A 594 31.26 -29.00 -3.57
C SER A 594 32.44 -29.88 -3.11
N GLU A 595 33.65 -29.68 -3.65
CA GLU A 595 34.82 -30.49 -3.26
C GLU A 595 35.14 -30.35 -1.77
N GLY A 596 35.24 -31.48 -1.07
CA GLY A 596 35.53 -31.54 0.37
C GLY A 596 34.34 -31.32 1.30
N TRP A 597 33.15 -31.05 0.76
CA TRP A 597 31.91 -30.96 1.54
C TRP A 597 31.35 -32.35 1.89
N GLN A 598 30.63 -32.44 3.00
CA GLN A 598 29.86 -33.63 3.36
C GLN A 598 28.39 -33.25 3.56
N TRP A 599 27.49 -34.09 3.06
CA TRP A 599 26.05 -33.92 3.13
C TRP A 599 25.45 -35.08 3.91
N GLN A 600 24.49 -34.79 4.78
CA GLN A 600 23.71 -35.81 5.48
C GLN A 600 22.24 -35.41 5.40
N TRP A 601 21.46 -36.22 4.69
CA TRP A 601 20.02 -36.08 4.57
C TRP A 601 19.32 -37.09 5.48
N ASN A 602 18.38 -36.61 6.28
CA ASN A 602 17.46 -37.42 7.07
C ASN A 602 16.04 -37.10 6.63
N PHE A 603 15.29 -38.07 6.11
CA PHE A 603 13.96 -37.84 5.55
C PHE A 603 12.83 -37.95 6.58
N GLY A 604 13.15 -38.19 7.86
CA GLY A 604 12.17 -38.22 8.94
C GLY A 604 11.28 -39.48 9.02
N ASP A 605 11.35 -40.37 8.02
CA ASP A 605 10.55 -41.61 7.93
C ASP A 605 11.27 -42.87 8.47
N GLY A 606 12.47 -42.70 9.03
CA GLY A 606 13.32 -43.80 9.51
C GLY A 606 14.06 -44.58 8.42
N SER A 607 14.01 -44.12 7.17
CA SER A 607 14.83 -44.65 6.08
C SER A 607 16.32 -44.36 6.26
N ALA A 608 17.17 -44.98 5.42
CA ALA A 608 18.61 -44.77 5.48
C ALA A 608 18.98 -43.35 5.01
N GLN A 609 19.87 -42.68 5.76
CA GLN A 609 20.36 -41.35 5.40
C GLN A 609 21.08 -41.33 4.06
N SER A 610 20.97 -40.22 3.33
CA SER A 610 21.65 -40.01 2.05
C SER A 610 22.82 -39.03 2.18
N SER A 611 23.90 -39.25 1.41
CA SER A 611 25.03 -38.34 1.29
C SER A 611 25.16 -37.71 -0.10
N ALA A 612 24.12 -37.86 -0.93
CA ALA A 612 24.09 -37.23 -2.25
C ALA A 612 24.03 -35.70 -2.12
N PHE A 613 24.56 -34.98 -3.12
CA PHE A 613 24.41 -33.53 -3.18
C PHE A 613 22.92 -33.14 -3.23
N GLU A 614 22.16 -33.80 -4.11
CA GLU A 614 20.70 -33.66 -4.28
C GLU A 614 20.08 -35.08 -4.42
N PRO A 615 19.35 -35.58 -3.41
CA PRO A 615 18.71 -36.90 -3.46
C PRO A 615 17.24 -36.84 -3.90
N THR A 616 16.80 -37.88 -4.60
CA THR A 616 15.37 -38.23 -4.71
C THR A 616 15.02 -39.21 -3.58
N HIS A 617 13.91 -38.98 -2.87
CA HIS A 617 13.40 -39.89 -1.85
C HIS A 617 11.96 -40.29 -2.13
N ASN A 618 11.60 -41.55 -1.82
CA ASN A 618 10.23 -42.05 -1.94
C ASN A 618 9.74 -42.48 -0.55
N TYR A 619 8.65 -41.89 -0.11
CA TYR A 619 7.95 -42.24 1.11
C TYR A 619 7.02 -43.43 0.89
N THR A 620 6.87 -44.27 1.91
CA THR A 620 6.02 -45.47 1.83
C THR A 620 4.62 -45.26 2.43
N THR A 621 4.40 -44.14 3.12
CA THR A 621 3.13 -43.80 3.78
C THR A 621 2.97 -42.29 3.77
N ALA A 622 1.75 -41.80 3.57
CA ALA A 622 1.43 -40.39 3.78
C ALA A 622 1.65 -39.97 5.24
N GLY A 623 1.89 -38.68 5.43
CA GLY A 623 2.07 -38.07 6.75
C GLY A 623 2.98 -36.86 6.71
N GLU A 624 3.14 -36.24 7.87
CA GLU A 624 4.11 -35.16 8.08
C GLU A 624 5.48 -35.75 8.43
N TYR A 625 6.52 -35.27 7.76
CA TYR A 625 7.90 -35.69 7.98
C TYR A 625 8.83 -34.49 8.10
N ASN A 626 9.71 -34.53 9.09
CA ASN A 626 10.75 -33.52 9.27
C ASN A 626 11.99 -33.92 8.47
N VAL A 627 12.22 -33.26 7.34
CA VAL A 627 13.41 -33.50 6.51
C VAL A 627 14.55 -32.62 6.99
N GLU A 628 15.69 -33.21 7.29
CA GLU A 628 16.89 -32.49 7.72
C GLU A 628 17.99 -32.60 6.65
N LEU A 629 18.64 -31.48 6.37
CA LEU A 629 19.91 -31.41 5.65
C LEU A 629 21.00 -30.88 6.59
N THR A 630 21.99 -31.70 6.91
CA THR A 630 23.24 -31.24 7.54
C THR A 630 24.33 -31.06 6.48
N ALA A 631 24.82 -29.84 6.36
CA ALA A 631 25.95 -29.49 5.50
C ALA A 631 27.22 -29.33 6.35
N ILE A 632 28.31 -30.02 5.99
CA ILE A 632 29.61 -29.91 6.67
C ILE A 632 30.63 -29.36 5.66
N ALA A 633 31.11 -28.15 5.93
CA ALA A 633 32.10 -27.48 5.10
C ALA A 633 33.49 -28.14 5.24
N PRO A 634 34.40 -27.97 4.26
CA PRO A 634 35.77 -28.50 4.32
C PRO A 634 36.58 -28.04 5.54
N SER A 635 36.19 -26.91 6.16
CA SER A 635 36.80 -26.40 7.40
C SER A 635 36.35 -27.15 8.66
N GLY A 636 35.39 -28.08 8.55
CA GLY A 636 34.77 -28.79 9.67
C GLY A 636 33.61 -28.05 10.34
N GLN A 637 33.22 -26.87 9.83
CA GLN A 637 32.01 -26.17 10.28
C GLN A 637 30.78 -26.88 9.73
N SER A 638 29.74 -27.04 10.55
CA SER A 638 28.46 -27.64 10.14
C SER A 638 27.29 -26.71 10.44
N ASP A 639 26.26 -26.79 9.62
CA ASP A 639 24.92 -26.24 9.87
C ASP A 639 23.90 -27.30 9.46
N THR A 640 22.79 -27.37 10.19
CA THR A 640 21.64 -28.23 9.84
C THR A 640 20.45 -27.35 9.50
N PHE A 641 19.55 -27.82 8.65
CA PHE A 641 18.28 -27.16 8.37
C PHE A 641 17.18 -28.22 8.33
N MET A 642 16.09 -28.00 9.07
CA MET A 642 14.91 -28.85 9.09
C MET A 642 13.76 -28.18 8.32
N LEU A 643 13.08 -28.95 7.48
CA LEU A 643 11.86 -28.53 6.80
C LEU A 643 10.79 -29.61 7.02
N PRO A 644 9.70 -29.32 7.74
CA PRO A 644 8.53 -30.19 7.79
C PRO A 644 7.90 -30.19 6.40
N ILE A 645 7.69 -31.38 5.86
CA ILE A 645 6.96 -31.59 4.61
C ILE A 645 5.76 -32.48 4.89
N GLU A 646 4.69 -32.23 4.16
CA GLU A 646 3.53 -33.12 4.12
C GLU A 646 3.61 -34.00 2.88
N VAL A 647 3.54 -35.31 3.11
CA VAL A 647 3.56 -36.34 2.08
C VAL A 647 2.15 -36.86 1.93
N PHE A 648 1.63 -36.84 0.71
CA PHE A 648 0.31 -37.35 0.38
C PHE A 648 0.41 -38.66 -0.40
N ASP A 649 -0.48 -39.61 -0.09
CA ASP A 649 -0.65 -40.89 -0.77
C ASP A 649 -1.95 -40.97 -1.58
N ASP A 650 -2.69 -39.86 -1.62
CA ASP A 650 -3.78 -39.56 -2.55
C ASP A 650 -4.00 -38.03 -2.60
N TYR A 651 -4.84 -37.58 -3.52
CA TYR A 651 -5.30 -36.20 -3.56
C TYR A 651 -6.24 -35.90 -2.39
N CYS A 652 -6.46 -34.61 -2.12
CA CYS A 652 -7.38 -34.18 -1.06
C CYS A 652 -8.76 -34.89 -1.14
N PRO A 653 -9.39 -35.24 0.00
CA PRO A 653 -10.72 -35.83 0.02
C PRO A 653 -11.76 -34.90 -0.59
N ALA A 654 -12.70 -35.46 -1.35
CA ALA A 654 -13.86 -34.74 -1.88
C ALA A 654 -15.07 -35.66 -1.95
N GLN A 655 -16.25 -35.16 -1.59
CA GLN A 655 -17.48 -35.94 -1.69
C GLN A 655 -18.73 -35.07 -1.88
N GLY A 656 -19.67 -35.62 -2.62
CA GLY A 656 -21.00 -35.09 -2.83
C GLY A 656 -22.01 -35.54 -1.78
N ILE A 657 -22.66 -34.60 -1.12
CA ILE A 657 -23.84 -34.81 -0.27
C ILE A 657 -25.08 -34.61 -1.14
N ASN A 658 -26.15 -35.37 -0.86
CA ASN A 658 -27.40 -35.35 -1.64
C ASN A 658 -27.22 -35.61 -3.16
N HIS A 659 -26.18 -36.37 -3.50
CA HIS A 659 -25.79 -36.73 -4.86
C HIS A 659 -26.92 -37.41 -5.67
N SER A 660 -27.88 -38.08 -5.02
CA SER A 660 -28.97 -38.81 -5.68
C SER A 660 -29.78 -38.00 -6.71
N LYS A 661 -29.74 -36.66 -6.61
CA LYS A 661 -30.47 -35.73 -7.49
C LYS A 661 -29.56 -34.97 -8.47
N TYR A 662 -28.26 -34.92 -8.19
CA TYR A 662 -27.25 -34.15 -8.90
C TYR A 662 -25.99 -35.00 -9.02
N TYR A 663 -25.94 -35.83 -10.08
CA TYR A 663 -24.86 -36.77 -10.32
C TYR A 663 -24.58 -36.88 -11.81
N LEU A 664 -23.36 -37.29 -12.16
CA LEU A 664 -22.94 -37.55 -13.53
C LEU A 664 -23.49 -38.92 -13.94
N SER A 665 -24.18 -38.97 -15.08
CA SER A 665 -24.55 -40.22 -15.73
C SER A 665 -23.47 -40.72 -16.69
N SER A 666 -22.64 -39.81 -17.19
CA SER A 666 -21.47 -40.20 -17.98
C SER A 666 -20.42 -39.10 -18.06
N VAL A 667 -19.16 -39.51 -18.13
CA VAL A 667 -18.00 -38.68 -18.46
C VAL A 667 -17.33 -39.24 -19.71
N SER A 668 -17.11 -38.39 -20.71
CA SER A 668 -16.35 -38.75 -21.92
C SER A 668 -15.08 -37.92 -22.01
N LEU A 669 -13.95 -38.59 -22.22
CA LEU A 669 -12.60 -38.03 -22.36
C LEU A 669 -12.03 -38.50 -23.70
N ASN A 670 -12.05 -37.65 -24.73
CA ASN A 670 -11.81 -38.02 -26.12
C ASN A 670 -12.70 -39.20 -26.56
N SER A 671 -12.11 -40.37 -26.82
CA SER A 671 -12.83 -41.60 -27.19
C SER A 671 -13.15 -42.50 -26.00
N TYR A 672 -12.60 -42.20 -24.82
CA TYR A 672 -12.96 -42.89 -23.57
C TYR A 672 -14.31 -42.38 -23.08
N LYS A 673 -15.17 -43.29 -22.62
CA LYS A 673 -16.47 -42.97 -22.04
C LYS A 673 -16.71 -43.87 -20.85
N ASN A 674 -17.02 -43.26 -19.71
CA ASN A 674 -17.46 -43.93 -18.50
C ASN A 674 -18.92 -43.58 -18.24
N ASP A 675 -19.78 -44.59 -18.07
CA ASP A 675 -21.17 -44.42 -17.66
C ASP A 675 -21.26 -44.72 -16.16
N SER A 676 -21.76 -43.77 -15.37
CA SER A 676 -21.76 -43.82 -13.91
C SER A 676 -23.16 -43.74 -13.32
N THR A 677 -23.27 -44.11 -12.05
CA THR A 677 -24.50 -44.05 -11.26
C THR A 677 -24.24 -43.27 -9.99
N SER A 678 -25.26 -42.62 -9.45
CA SER A 678 -25.13 -41.73 -8.31
C SER A 678 -24.36 -42.31 -7.12
N SER A 679 -23.23 -41.69 -6.81
CA SER A 679 -22.40 -41.90 -5.64
C SER A 679 -22.03 -40.54 -5.02
N ASN A 680 -21.55 -40.53 -3.78
CA ASN A 680 -20.96 -39.32 -3.20
C ASN A 680 -19.57 -39.05 -3.81
N TYR A 681 -18.78 -40.11 -4.02
CA TYR A 681 -17.48 -40.08 -4.67
C TYR A 681 -17.27 -41.36 -5.46
N SER A 682 -16.66 -41.26 -6.65
CA SER A 682 -16.25 -42.41 -7.45
C SER A 682 -14.83 -42.23 -7.99
N ASP A 683 -13.98 -43.24 -7.84
CA ASP A 683 -12.61 -43.21 -8.38
C ASP A 683 -12.48 -44.17 -9.59
N TYR A 684 -12.25 -43.58 -10.77
CA TYR A 684 -12.01 -44.27 -12.04
C TYR A 684 -10.57 -44.09 -12.54
N SER A 685 -9.63 -43.64 -11.71
CA SER A 685 -8.23 -43.42 -12.07
C SER A 685 -7.43 -44.64 -12.48
N HIS A 686 -7.93 -45.84 -12.20
CA HIS A 686 -7.32 -47.08 -12.68
C HIS A 686 -7.29 -47.17 -14.21
N ASP A 687 -8.23 -46.50 -14.90
CA ASP A 687 -8.29 -46.43 -16.35
C ASP A 687 -7.54 -45.19 -16.87
N VAL A 688 -6.42 -45.42 -17.55
CA VAL A 688 -5.56 -44.35 -18.05
C VAL A 688 -5.98 -43.89 -19.45
N VAL A 689 -6.36 -42.63 -19.58
CA VAL A 689 -6.70 -42.00 -20.86
C VAL A 689 -5.46 -41.36 -21.49
N GLU A 690 -4.97 -41.90 -22.59
CA GLU A 690 -3.81 -41.34 -23.29
C GLU A 690 -4.17 -40.08 -24.08
N VAL A 691 -3.40 -39.01 -23.86
CA VAL A 691 -3.53 -37.72 -24.57
C VAL A 691 -2.19 -37.40 -25.21
N LYS A 692 -2.19 -37.13 -26.51
CA LYS A 692 -0.98 -36.66 -27.21
C LYS A 692 -0.60 -35.27 -26.70
N ASP A 693 0.66 -35.08 -26.32
CA ASP A 693 1.20 -33.79 -25.86
C ASP A 693 0.84 -32.63 -26.82
N GLY A 694 0.28 -31.54 -26.30
CA GLY A 694 -0.16 -30.38 -27.07
C GLY A 694 -1.43 -30.57 -27.91
N LYS A 695 -2.15 -31.69 -27.78
CA LYS A 695 -3.52 -31.83 -28.29
C LYS A 695 -4.54 -31.51 -27.21
N ALA A 696 -5.71 -31.06 -27.64
CA ALA A 696 -6.84 -30.87 -26.75
C ALA A 696 -7.38 -32.23 -26.26
N LEU A 697 -7.73 -32.28 -24.98
CA LEU A 697 -8.56 -33.28 -24.36
C LEU A 697 -10.02 -32.80 -24.48
N ASN A 698 -10.82 -33.53 -25.23
CA ASN A 698 -12.24 -33.25 -25.39
C ASN A 698 -13.00 -33.86 -24.22
N VAL A 699 -13.59 -33.01 -23.37
CA VAL A 699 -14.33 -33.44 -22.19
C VAL A 699 -15.81 -33.23 -22.40
N THR A 700 -16.62 -34.23 -22.07
CA THR A 700 -18.08 -34.11 -21.98
C THR A 700 -18.56 -34.69 -20.66
N LEU A 701 -19.20 -33.85 -19.85
CA LEU A 701 -19.83 -34.23 -18.59
C LEU A 701 -21.35 -34.23 -18.79
N THR A 702 -22.03 -35.33 -18.50
CA THR A 702 -23.48 -35.45 -18.67
C THR A 702 -24.15 -35.76 -17.34
N ALA A 703 -24.94 -34.82 -16.83
CA ALA A 703 -25.73 -35.02 -15.63
C ALA A 703 -26.90 -35.97 -15.89
N ALA A 704 -27.18 -36.82 -14.91
CA ALA A 704 -28.29 -37.74 -15.00
C ALA A 704 -29.65 -37.03 -14.97
N PRO A 705 -30.63 -37.53 -15.74
CA PRO A 705 -31.99 -37.03 -15.64
C PRO A 705 -32.63 -37.48 -14.32
N HIS A 706 -33.11 -36.53 -13.52
CA HIS A 706 -33.88 -36.79 -12.31
C HIS A 706 -35.17 -35.94 -12.33
N PRO A 707 -36.35 -36.50 -11.99
CA PRO A 707 -37.63 -35.77 -12.06
C PRO A 707 -37.62 -34.43 -11.30
N ASP A 708 -37.00 -34.41 -10.11
CA ASP A 708 -36.93 -33.19 -9.29
C ASP A 708 -35.95 -32.11 -9.81
N THR A 709 -35.03 -32.46 -10.72
CA THR A 709 -33.93 -31.57 -11.16
C THR A 709 -33.86 -31.42 -12.68
N GLN A 710 -34.90 -31.85 -13.40
CA GLN A 710 -34.96 -31.86 -14.85
C GLN A 710 -34.88 -30.45 -15.46
N ASP A 711 -35.45 -29.44 -14.79
CA ASP A 711 -35.44 -28.05 -15.23
C ASP A 711 -34.38 -27.18 -14.52
N LYS A 712 -33.62 -27.78 -13.59
CA LYS A 712 -32.62 -27.08 -12.78
C LYS A 712 -31.25 -27.08 -13.46
N THR A 713 -30.66 -25.89 -13.53
CA THR A 713 -29.28 -25.68 -13.95
C THR A 713 -28.33 -26.36 -12.96
N LYS A 714 -27.29 -26.98 -13.49
CA LYS A 714 -26.24 -27.67 -12.74
C LYS A 714 -24.91 -27.07 -13.14
N ASN A 715 -24.02 -26.88 -12.19
CA ASN A 715 -22.66 -26.43 -12.39
C ASN A 715 -21.75 -27.65 -12.55
N PHE A 716 -20.85 -27.59 -13.51
CA PHE A 716 -19.89 -28.66 -13.79
C PHE A 716 -18.48 -28.10 -13.66
N TYR A 717 -17.59 -28.89 -13.07
CA TYR A 717 -16.20 -28.53 -12.82
C TYR A 717 -15.28 -29.63 -13.33
N VAL A 718 -14.13 -29.22 -13.85
CA VAL A 718 -13.03 -30.10 -14.24
C VAL A 718 -11.73 -29.52 -13.68
N TRP A 719 -11.04 -30.29 -12.88
CA TRP A 719 -9.74 -29.96 -12.28
C TRP A 719 -8.70 -30.92 -12.84
N LEU A 720 -7.47 -30.43 -13.05
CA LEU A 720 -6.33 -31.29 -13.38
C LEU A 720 -5.12 -30.78 -12.63
N ASP A 721 -4.59 -31.62 -11.76
CA ASP A 721 -3.25 -31.44 -11.21
C ASP A 721 -2.27 -31.47 -12.39
N LYS A 722 -1.78 -30.30 -12.78
CA LYS A 722 -1.04 -30.09 -14.02
C LYS A 722 0.45 -30.14 -13.77
N ASP A 723 0.90 -29.77 -12.58
CA ASP A 723 2.30 -29.85 -12.18
C ASP A 723 2.66 -31.18 -11.51
N ASN A 724 1.65 -32.04 -11.26
CA ASN A 724 1.78 -33.39 -10.73
C ASN A 724 2.39 -33.39 -9.31
N ASP A 725 2.05 -32.39 -8.50
CA ASP A 725 2.51 -32.26 -7.13
C ASP A 725 1.63 -33.02 -6.13
N GLY A 726 0.51 -33.61 -6.58
CA GLY A 726 -0.41 -34.36 -5.72
C GLY A 726 -1.43 -33.50 -4.96
N LEU A 727 -1.48 -32.20 -5.24
CA LEU A 727 -2.51 -31.27 -4.78
C LEU A 727 -3.37 -30.78 -5.94
N PHE A 728 -4.51 -30.16 -5.61
CA PHE A 728 -5.31 -29.42 -6.56
C PHE A 728 -5.31 -27.95 -6.12
N HIS A 729 -4.41 -27.15 -6.67
CA HIS A 729 -4.39 -25.72 -6.44
C HIS A 729 -5.52 -25.03 -7.22
N LYS A 730 -5.99 -23.87 -6.72
CA LYS A 730 -7.03 -23.09 -7.41
C LYS A 730 -6.61 -22.68 -8.84
N THR A 731 -5.33 -22.46 -9.06
CA THR A 731 -4.72 -22.16 -10.37
C THR A 731 -4.76 -23.34 -11.35
N GLU A 732 -5.11 -24.53 -10.87
CA GLU A 732 -5.23 -25.78 -11.61
C GLU A 732 -6.68 -26.17 -11.91
N GLU A 733 -7.63 -25.30 -11.58
CA GLU A 733 -8.98 -25.36 -12.14
C GLU A 733 -8.87 -25.23 -13.66
N LEU A 734 -9.24 -26.28 -14.38
CA LEU A 734 -9.14 -26.26 -15.83
C LEU A 734 -10.29 -25.46 -16.44
N ALA A 735 -10.02 -24.92 -17.63
CA ALA A 735 -10.86 -24.01 -18.42
C ALA A 735 -12.25 -24.54 -18.85
N LEU A 736 -12.78 -25.61 -18.25
CA LEU A 736 -14.13 -26.11 -18.48
C LEU A 736 -14.95 -26.06 -17.18
N PHE A 737 -15.28 -24.84 -16.77
CA PHE A 737 -16.32 -24.53 -15.80
C PHE A 737 -17.54 -23.98 -16.53
N GLY A 738 -18.74 -24.40 -16.14
CA GLY A 738 -19.96 -23.86 -16.71
C GLY A 738 -21.23 -24.50 -16.18
N SER A 739 -22.34 -23.87 -16.52
CA SER A 739 -23.66 -24.23 -16.02
C SER A 739 -24.55 -24.74 -17.16
N SER A 740 -25.17 -25.90 -16.97
CA SER A 740 -26.07 -26.50 -17.96
C SER A 740 -27.10 -27.39 -17.27
N LYS A 741 -28.25 -27.61 -17.91
CA LYS A 741 -29.28 -28.51 -17.36
C LYS A 741 -28.93 -29.98 -17.53
N THR A 742 -28.18 -30.32 -18.58
CA THR A 742 -27.98 -31.70 -19.02
C THR A 742 -26.51 -32.07 -19.24
N GLN A 743 -25.74 -31.25 -19.96
CA GLN A 743 -24.33 -31.56 -20.23
C GLN A 743 -23.46 -30.31 -20.38
N LEU A 744 -22.18 -30.45 -20.05
CA LEU A 744 -21.11 -29.51 -20.38
C LEU A 744 -20.10 -30.19 -21.32
N THR A 745 -19.69 -29.49 -22.38
CA THR A 745 -18.71 -30.00 -23.35
C THR A 745 -17.68 -28.92 -23.64
N GLY A 746 -16.40 -29.31 -23.71
CA GLY A 746 -15.36 -28.43 -24.23
C GLY A 746 -14.02 -29.10 -24.40
N GLU A 747 -13.03 -28.30 -24.80
CA GLU A 747 -11.71 -28.76 -25.19
C GLU A 747 -10.64 -28.17 -24.25
N ILE A 748 -9.81 -29.03 -23.66
CA ILE A 748 -8.80 -28.64 -22.67
C ILE A 748 -7.41 -28.88 -23.27
N SER A 749 -6.60 -27.84 -23.44
CA SER A 749 -5.24 -28.00 -23.99
C SER A 749 -4.28 -28.56 -22.93
N LEU A 750 -3.72 -29.75 -23.17
CA LEU A 750 -2.77 -30.40 -22.25
C LEU A 750 -1.36 -30.46 -22.84
N SER A 751 -0.34 -30.11 -22.04
CA SER A 751 1.07 -30.31 -22.38
C SER A 751 1.91 -30.39 -21.11
N GLY A 752 2.92 -31.27 -21.10
CA GLY A 752 3.63 -31.65 -19.87
C GLY A 752 4.70 -32.73 -20.08
N GLU A 753 5.03 -33.42 -19.00
CA GLU A 753 5.98 -34.54 -18.93
C GLU A 753 5.49 -35.74 -19.77
N LEU A 754 6.31 -36.23 -20.71
CA LEU A 754 5.93 -37.40 -21.50
C LEU A 754 5.97 -38.67 -20.65
N ASN A 755 4.97 -39.52 -20.85
CA ASN A 755 4.68 -40.72 -20.09
C ASN A 755 4.30 -40.49 -18.62
N GLN A 756 4.13 -39.24 -18.19
CA GLN A 756 3.58 -38.90 -16.89
C GLN A 756 2.06 -39.02 -16.91
N SER A 757 1.50 -39.47 -15.80
CA SER A 757 0.05 -39.53 -15.57
C SER A 757 -0.35 -38.39 -14.64
N TYR A 758 -1.51 -37.80 -14.89
CA TYR A 758 -2.07 -36.65 -14.17
C TYR A 758 -3.48 -36.99 -13.70
N ARG A 759 -3.87 -36.51 -12.52
CA ARG A 759 -5.23 -36.72 -11.98
C ARG A 759 -6.17 -35.65 -12.53
N LEU A 760 -7.31 -36.11 -13.05
CA LEU A 760 -8.41 -35.27 -13.51
C LEU A 760 -9.62 -35.48 -12.59
N ARG A 761 -10.07 -34.44 -11.90
CA ARG A 761 -11.27 -34.50 -11.04
C ARG A 761 -12.43 -33.79 -11.71
N THR A 762 -13.58 -34.45 -11.76
CA THR A 762 -14.81 -33.91 -12.36
C THR A 762 -15.92 -33.83 -11.32
N MET A 763 -16.74 -32.79 -11.41
CA MET A 763 -17.82 -32.59 -10.45
C MET A 763 -19.08 -32.08 -11.14
N VAL A 764 -20.24 -32.39 -10.55
CA VAL A 764 -21.51 -31.74 -10.86
C VAL A 764 -22.18 -31.29 -9.58
N SER A 765 -22.76 -30.09 -9.58
CA SER A 765 -23.39 -29.50 -8.40
C SER A 765 -24.63 -28.68 -8.75
N PHE A 766 -25.54 -28.52 -7.81
CA PHE A 766 -26.59 -27.49 -7.87
C PHE A 766 -26.05 -26.10 -7.46
N GLY A 767 -24.99 -26.04 -6.63
CA GLY A 767 -24.40 -24.81 -6.12
C GLY A 767 -23.03 -24.50 -6.73
N LEU A 768 -22.46 -23.34 -6.38
CA LEU A 768 -21.07 -23.04 -6.72
C LEU A 768 -20.12 -23.86 -5.84
N VAL A 769 -19.13 -24.48 -6.46
CA VAL A 769 -18.08 -25.24 -5.79
C VAL A 769 -16.86 -24.35 -5.70
N LYS A 770 -16.33 -24.17 -4.50
CA LYS A 770 -15.23 -23.23 -4.24
C LYS A 770 -13.84 -23.89 -4.28
N SER A 771 -13.78 -25.22 -4.26
CA SER A 771 -12.54 -25.99 -4.19
C SER A 771 -12.72 -27.38 -4.82
N ALA A 772 -11.62 -27.93 -5.36
CA ALA A 772 -11.54 -29.34 -5.78
C ALA A 772 -11.66 -30.33 -4.60
N CYS A 773 -11.57 -29.82 -3.37
CA CYS A 773 -11.52 -30.58 -2.13
C CYS A 773 -12.74 -30.26 -1.24
N GLY A 774 -13.10 -31.21 -0.37
CA GLY A 774 -14.14 -31.03 0.66
C GLY A 774 -15.54 -31.52 0.27
N ASP A 775 -16.49 -31.27 1.18
CA ASP A 775 -17.87 -31.72 1.07
C ASP A 775 -18.72 -30.75 0.23
N MET A 776 -19.51 -31.29 -0.69
CA MET A 776 -20.39 -30.53 -1.58
C MET A 776 -21.86 -30.89 -1.32
N SER A 777 -22.65 -29.96 -0.78
CA SER A 777 -24.02 -30.20 -0.28
C SER A 777 -25.06 -30.78 -1.26
N TRP A 778 -24.85 -30.63 -2.58
CA TRP A 778 -25.80 -31.03 -3.63
C TRP A 778 -25.10 -31.40 -4.95
N GLY A 779 -24.34 -32.48 -4.95
CA GLY A 779 -23.56 -32.85 -6.13
C GLY A 779 -22.88 -34.20 -6.02
N GLU A 780 -22.02 -34.52 -6.98
CA GLU A 780 -21.16 -35.72 -7.03
C GLU A 780 -19.76 -35.34 -7.51
N VAL A 781 -18.77 -36.13 -7.09
CA VAL A 781 -17.37 -36.02 -7.51
C VAL A 781 -16.90 -37.34 -8.14
N GLU A 782 -16.18 -37.25 -9.25
CA GLU A 782 -15.55 -38.41 -9.91
C GLU A 782 -14.11 -38.11 -10.35
N ASP A 783 -13.19 -39.05 -10.12
CA ASP A 783 -11.78 -38.91 -10.46
C ASP A 783 -11.34 -39.84 -11.61
N TYR A 784 -10.43 -39.35 -12.45
CA TYR A 784 -9.90 -40.00 -13.64
C TYR A 784 -8.39 -39.78 -13.77
N THR A 785 -7.72 -40.54 -14.65
CA THR A 785 -6.29 -40.36 -14.93
C THR A 785 -6.04 -40.14 -16.42
N VAL A 786 -5.26 -39.11 -16.74
CA VAL A 786 -4.81 -38.82 -18.11
C VAL A 786 -3.29 -38.96 -18.21
N LYS A 787 -2.80 -39.60 -19.27
CA LYS A 787 -1.35 -39.78 -19.50
C LYS A 787 -0.91 -39.06 -20.76
N LEU A 788 0.12 -38.22 -20.65
CA LEU A 788 0.69 -37.54 -21.81
C LEU A 788 1.61 -38.47 -22.59
N ILE A 789 1.37 -38.61 -23.89
CA ILE A 789 2.19 -39.42 -24.80
C ILE A 789 2.81 -38.56 -25.91
N GLU A 790 3.89 -39.06 -26.53
CA GLU A 790 4.61 -38.32 -27.58
C GLU A 790 3.67 -37.95 -28.74
N ASN A 791 3.69 -36.68 -29.15
CA ASN A 791 2.94 -36.17 -30.29
C ASN A 791 3.86 -35.90 -31.48
N THR A 792 3.79 -36.78 -32.49
CA THR A 792 4.54 -36.64 -33.76
C THR A 792 3.79 -35.88 -34.85
N ASP A 793 2.64 -35.28 -34.55
CA ASP A 793 1.86 -34.55 -35.54
C ASP A 793 2.60 -33.27 -35.95
N PRO A 794 2.62 -32.90 -37.25
CA PRO A 794 3.32 -31.71 -37.72
C PRO A 794 2.74 -30.43 -37.10
N VAL A 795 3.61 -29.51 -36.68
CA VAL A 795 3.22 -28.19 -36.16
C VAL A 795 2.77 -27.30 -37.33
N ASP A 796 1.56 -26.75 -37.24
CA ASP A 796 1.03 -25.76 -38.19
C ASP A 796 1.62 -24.37 -37.89
N LEU A 797 2.74 -24.04 -38.54
CA LEU A 797 3.41 -22.74 -38.37
C LEU A 797 2.67 -21.64 -39.12
N ARG A 798 1.97 -20.78 -38.37
CA ARG A 798 1.18 -19.66 -38.89
C ARG A 798 1.98 -18.36 -38.88
N VAL A 799 2.81 -18.19 -39.90
CA VAL A 799 3.67 -17.02 -40.06
C VAL A 799 3.17 -16.13 -41.20
N SER A 800 2.97 -14.85 -40.90
CA SER A 800 2.79 -13.79 -41.90
C SER A 800 4.04 -12.88 -41.92
N ALA A 801 4.27 -12.23 -43.05
CA ALA A 801 5.36 -11.27 -43.21
C ALA A 801 4.82 -10.04 -43.92
N SER A 802 5.05 -8.86 -43.34
CA SER A 802 4.60 -7.59 -43.89
C SER A 802 5.79 -6.65 -44.11
N GLN A 803 5.85 -6.03 -45.28
CA GLN A 803 6.91 -5.07 -45.58
C GLN A 803 6.58 -3.71 -44.96
N GLY A 804 7.44 -3.26 -44.06
CA GLY A 804 7.51 -1.88 -43.59
C GLY A 804 8.52 -1.06 -44.39
N VAL A 805 8.78 0.17 -43.94
CA VAL A 805 9.80 1.02 -44.58
C VAL A 805 11.19 0.47 -44.26
N ASN A 806 11.87 -0.08 -45.27
CA ASN A 806 13.20 -0.69 -45.19
C ASN A 806 13.35 -1.83 -44.14
N GLN A 807 12.26 -2.50 -43.79
CA GLN A 807 12.24 -3.67 -42.91
C GLN A 807 11.08 -4.61 -43.24
N ILE A 808 11.16 -5.86 -42.79
CA ILE A 808 10.05 -6.84 -42.79
C ILE A 808 9.68 -7.14 -41.33
N SER A 809 8.40 -7.05 -41.01
CA SER A 809 7.85 -7.55 -39.74
C SER A 809 7.32 -8.97 -39.94
N PHE A 810 7.73 -9.91 -39.08
CA PHE A 810 7.22 -11.28 -39.08
C PHE A 810 6.27 -11.47 -37.90
N GLU A 811 5.04 -11.86 -38.19
CA GLU A 811 4.05 -12.16 -37.17
C GLU A 811 3.81 -13.67 -37.13
N ASN A 812 4.12 -14.28 -35.98
CA ASN A 812 3.98 -15.72 -35.78
C ASN A 812 2.82 -16.01 -34.82
N ASN A 813 1.68 -16.36 -35.41
CA ASN A 813 0.43 -16.72 -34.72
C ASN A 813 0.29 -18.24 -34.54
N THR A 814 1.40 -18.97 -34.47
CA THR A 814 1.38 -20.40 -34.16
C THR A 814 0.82 -20.63 -32.76
N VAL A 815 -0.19 -21.49 -32.67
CA VAL A 815 -0.83 -21.93 -31.42
C VAL A 815 -0.59 -23.42 -31.28
N ASP A 816 0.53 -23.79 -30.66
CA ASP A 816 0.88 -25.17 -30.34
C ASP A 816 1.72 -25.18 -29.06
N ALA A 817 1.18 -25.75 -27.98
CA ALA A 817 1.79 -25.72 -26.65
C ALA A 817 3.13 -26.48 -26.58
N ARG A 818 3.43 -27.35 -27.56
CA ARG A 818 4.70 -28.09 -27.64
C ARG A 818 5.88 -27.19 -27.97
N VAL A 819 5.66 -26.05 -28.63
CA VAL A 819 6.74 -25.16 -29.06
C VAL A 819 7.24 -24.34 -27.87
N LYS A 820 8.51 -24.54 -27.49
CA LYS A 820 9.15 -23.80 -26.40
C LYS A 820 10.18 -22.78 -26.89
N ARG A 821 10.69 -22.92 -28.11
CA ARG A 821 11.73 -22.02 -28.67
C ARG A 821 11.64 -21.86 -30.18
N TRP A 822 12.04 -20.68 -30.67
CA TRP A 822 12.07 -20.30 -32.07
C TRP A 822 13.51 -20.07 -32.56
N HIS A 823 13.76 -20.30 -33.84
CA HIS A 823 15.00 -19.93 -34.50
C HIS A 823 14.76 -19.50 -35.94
N TRP A 824 15.09 -18.26 -36.24
CA TRP A 824 14.95 -17.65 -37.55
C TRP A 824 16.29 -17.57 -38.27
N LYS A 825 16.29 -17.77 -39.58
CA LYS A 825 17.35 -17.37 -40.50
C LYS A 825 16.74 -16.53 -41.60
N PHE A 826 17.23 -15.32 -41.80
CA PHE A 826 16.63 -14.37 -42.74
C PHE A 826 17.20 -14.48 -44.17
N GLY A 827 18.13 -15.40 -44.42
CA GLY A 827 18.69 -15.62 -45.76
C GLY A 827 19.79 -14.63 -46.17
N ASP A 828 20.13 -13.66 -45.32
CA ASP A 828 21.25 -12.69 -45.48
C ASP A 828 22.45 -12.97 -44.55
N GLY A 829 22.41 -14.11 -43.85
CA GLY A 829 23.42 -14.53 -42.87
C GLY A 829 23.08 -14.17 -41.41
N THR A 830 21.99 -13.45 -41.16
CA THR A 830 21.53 -13.09 -39.81
C THR A 830 20.43 -14.02 -39.27
N THR A 831 20.23 -14.01 -37.95
CA THR A 831 19.32 -14.92 -37.23
C THR A 831 18.58 -14.23 -36.06
N SER A 832 17.45 -14.79 -35.62
CA SER A 832 16.74 -14.36 -34.39
C SER A 832 16.18 -15.56 -33.60
N SER A 833 15.83 -15.35 -32.33
CA SER A 833 15.15 -16.32 -31.46
C SER A 833 13.79 -15.85 -30.92
N GLU A 834 13.37 -14.63 -31.27
CA GLU A 834 12.07 -14.07 -30.90
C GLU A 834 10.92 -14.81 -31.59
N LYS A 835 9.73 -14.82 -30.98
CA LYS A 835 8.53 -15.42 -31.59
C LYS A 835 8.15 -14.69 -32.88
N SER A 836 8.14 -13.35 -32.86
CA SER A 836 7.72 -12.46 -33.95
C SER A 836 8.75 -11.32 -34.15
N PRO A 837 9.84 -11.56 -34.91
CA PRO A 837 10.92 -10.58 -35.08
C PRO A 837 10.63 -9.52 -36.16
N ILE A 838 11.32 -8.38 -36.07
CA ILE A 838 11.42 -7.37 -37.15
C ILE A 838 12.85 -7.40 -37.70
N HIS A 839 12.99 -7.49 -39.03
CA HIS A 839 14.31 -7.59 -39.69
C HIS A 839 14.54 -6.53 -40.77
N GLN A 840 15.73 -5.94 -40.79
CA GLN A 840 16.15 -4.90 -41.76
C GLN A 840 17.15 -5.45 -42.77
N TYR A 841 16.76 -5.49 -44.04
CA TYR A 841 17.65 -5.89 -45.14
C TYR A 841 18.39 -4.68 -45.73
N ALA A 842 19.65 -4.87 -46.10
CA ALA A 842 20.50 -3.81 -46.64
C ALA A 842 20.27 -3.52 -48.13
N GLN A 843 19.75 -4.48 -48.89
CA GLN A 843 19.51 -4.40 -50.34
C GLN A 843 18.20 -5.07 -50.72
N SER A 844 17.59 -4.60 -51.79
CA SER A 844 16.40 -5.16 -52.42
C SER A 844 16.72 -6.53 -52.99
N GLY A 845 15.82 -7.48 -52.82
CA GLY A 845 16.06 -8.84 -53.26
C GLY A 845 15.05 -9.85 -52.74
N ASN A 846 15.28 -11.10 -53.10
CA ASN A 846 14.50 -12.24 -52.64
C ASN A 846 15.30 -12.99 -51.59
N TYR A 847 14.80 -12.99 -50.36
CA TYR A 847 15.44 -13.64 -49.23
C TYR A 847 14.69 -14.92 -48.85
N THR A 848 15.42 -16.03 -48.74
CA THR A 848 14.83 -17.28 -48.25
C THR A 848 14.84 -17.25 -46.74
N VAL A 849 13.67 -17.04 -46.14
CA VAL A 849 13.51 -16.99 -44.69
C VAL A 849 13.11 -18.37 -44.17
N GLU A 850 13.82 -18.85 -43.17
CA GLU A 850 13.60 -20.13 -42.50
C GLU A 850 13.27 -19.89 -41.02
N LEU A 851 12.19 -20.49 -40.53
CA LEU A 851 11.86 -20.60 -39.11
C LEU A 851 11.88 -22.06 -38.70
N LYS A 852 12.55 -22.37 -37.59
CA LYS A 852 12.44 -23.65 -36.89
C LYS A 852 11.84 -23.46 -35.51
N ALA A 853 10.87 -24.31 -35.18
CA ALA A 853 10.26 -24.42 -33.87
C ALA A 853 10.84 -25.66 -33.14
N TYR A 854 11.18 -25.48 -31.86
CA TYR A 854 11.77 -26.53 -31.02
C TYR A 854 10.88 -26.84 -29.83
N ASP A 855 10.86 -28.10 -29.44
CA ASP A 855 10.24 -28.56 -28.19
C ASP A 855 11.18 -28.40 -26.98
N ARG A 856 10.71 -28.87 -25.81
CA ARG A 856 11.46 -28.85 -24.54
C ARG A 856 12.76 -29.66 -24.57
N PHE A 857 12.89 -30.62 -25.51
CA PHE A 857 14.07 -31.47 -25.67
C PHE A 857 15.03 -30.94 -26.75
N ASN A 858 14.83 -29.71 -27.23
CA ASN A 858 15.57 -29.11 -28.34
C ASN A 858 15.46 -29.90 -29.67
N LYS A 859 14.42 -30.73 -29.85
CA LYS A 859 14.11 -31.38 -31.12
C LYS A 859 13.29 -30.42 -31.99
N VAL A 860 13.59 -30.40 -33.30
CA VAL A 860 12.84 -29.59 -34.27
C VAL A 860 11.49 -30.26 -34.53
N ILE A 861 10.40 -29.57 -34.19
CA ILE A 861 9.02 -30.08 -34.33
C ILE A 861 8.22 -29.32 -35.39
N GLY A 862 8.71 -28.16 -35.84
CA GLY A 862 8.13 -27.39 -36.93
C GLY A 862 9.20 -26.72 -37.78
N SER A 863 8.94 -26.58 -39.07
CA SER A 863 9.80 -25.83 -40.00
C SER A 863 8.94 -25.09 -41.01
N TRP A 864 9.23 -23.80 -41.18
CA TRP A 864 8.59 -22.93 -42.15
C TRP A 864 9.66 -22.29 -43.01
N ASN A 865 9.47 -22.34 -44.33
CA ASN A 865 10.37 -21.71 -45.27
C ASN A 865 9.58 -20.93 -46.32
N LYS A 866 9.93 -19.66 -46.53
CA LYS A 866 9.28 -18.85 -47.56
C LYS A 866 10.27 -17.87 -48.17
N GLN A 867 10.15 -17.69 -49.47
CA GLN A 867 10.87 -16.63 -50.17
C GLN A 867 10.12 -15.31 -49.95
N ILE A 868 10.78 -14.35 -49.30
CA ILE A 868 10.25 -13.03 -49.04
C ILE A 868 10.93 -12.04 -49.98
N GLN A 869 10.12 -11.34 -50.77
CA GLN A 869 10.60 -10.23 -51.56
C GLN A 869 10.69 -8.99 -50.68
N PHE A 870 11.85 -8.35 -50.67
CA PHE A 870 12.08 -7.08 -50.00
C PHE A 870 12.50 -6.04 -51.02
N ASN A 871 11.85 -4.87 -50.98
CA ASN A 871 12.23 -3.72 -51.78
C ASN A 871 12.59 -2.56 -50.84
N THR A 872 13.76 -1.98 -51.03
CA THR A 872 14.18 -0.76 -50.31
C THR A 872 13.39 0.44 -50.81
N THR A 873 12.98 1.29 -49.89
CA THR A 873 12.40 2.60 -50.18
C THR A 873 13.46 3.65 -49.90
N ILE A 874 13.80 4.44 -50.93
CA ILE A 874 14.67 5.61 -50.78
C ILE A 874 13.80 6.83 -51.04
N THR A 875 13.81 7.80 -50.13
CA THR A 875 13.12 9.07 -50.32
C THR A 875 14.02 10.19 -49.88
N ALA A 876 14.53 10.96 -50.83
CA ALA A 876 15.25 12.20 -50.53
C ALA A 876 14.22 13.29 -50.24
N ARG A 877 14.18 13.77 -49.01
CA ARG A 877 13.30 14.87 -48.59
C ARG A 877 13.96 15.64 -47.45
N PHE A 878 13.91 16.95 -47.56
CA PHE A 878 14.38 17.86 -46.53
C PHE A 878 13.61 19.17 -46.65
N THR A 879 13.67 19.98 -45.61
CA THR A 879 13.21 21.37 -45.65
C THR A 879 14.34 22.25 -45.17
N PRO A 880 14.89 23.14 -46.03
CA PRO A 880 15.96 24.02 -45.61
C PRO A 880 15.45 25.05 -44.61
N ARG A 881 16.20 25.24 -43.52
CA ARG A 881 15.93 26.27 -42.51
C ARG A 881 16.92 27.41 -42.67
N LYS A 882 16.43 28.63 -42.86
CA LYS A 882 17.27 29.81 -43.10
C LYS A 882 17.35 30.69 -41.85
N SER A 883 18.54 31.17 -41.52
CA SER A 883 18.78 32.23 -40.53
C SER A 883 19.80 33.22 -41.09
N GLY A 884 19.35 34.44 -41.42
CA GLY A 884 20.17 35.43 -42.11
C GLY A 884 20.67 34.90 -43.45
N SER A 885 21.99 34.84 -43.63
CA SER A 885 22.65 34.26 -44.82
C SER A 885 23.03 32.79 -44.67
N THR A 886 22.70 32.13 -43.56
CA THR A 886 23.03 30.71 -43.31
C THR A 886 21.80 29.83 -43.48
N VAL A 887 21.97 28.68 -44.14
CA VAL A 887 20.94 27.66 -44.29
C VAL A 887 21.39 26.36 -43.65
N TYR A 888 20.50 25.78 -42.86
CA TYR A 888 20.64 24.51 -42.17
C TYR A 888 19.79 23.46 -42.91
N VAL A 889 20.39 22.30 -43.16
CA VAL A 889 19.74 21.17 -43.80
C VAL A 889 20.07 19.88 -43.06
N ASP A 890 19.07 19.01 -42.97
CA ASP A 890 19.17 17.71 -42.32
C ASP A 890 18.39 16.66 -43.12
N THR A 891 18.63 15.41 -42.80
CA THR A 891 18.01 14.28 -43.51
C THR A 891 16.83 13.66 -42.75
N ASN A 892 16.27 14.32 -41.73
CA ASN A 892 15.26 13.72 -40.85
C ASN A 892 13.94 13.41 -41.56
N GLN A 893 13.64 14.11 -42.65
CA GLN A 893 12.45 13.83 -43.48
C GLN A 893 12.72 12.78 -44.57
N SER A 894 13.98 12.37 -44.74
CA SER A 894 14.38 11.41 -45.76
C SER A 894 14.23 9.97 -45.25
N VAL A 895 13.85 9.07 -46.16
CA VAL A 895 13.94 7.64 -45.94
C VAL A 895 15.28 7.16 -46.51
N ILE A 896 16.22 6.82 -45.63
CA ILE A 896 17.58 6.41 -45.98
C ILE A 896 17.78 4.93 -45.61
N PRO A 897 17.76 3.99 -46.57
CA PRO A 897 18.08 2.59 -46.30
C PRO A 897 19.48 2.40 -45.68
N LYS A 898 19.66 1.27 -45.00
CA LYS A 898 20.96 0.87 -44.46
C LYS A 898 21.96 0.69 -45.61
N GLY A 899 23.13 1.33 -45.51
CA GLY A 899 24.18 1.27 -46.52
C GLY A 899 24.16 2.41 -47.56
N SER A 900 23.25 3.37 -47.47
CA SER A 900 23.27 4.56 -48.33
C SER A 900 24.36 5.57 -47.97
N THR A 901 24.85 6.29 -48.97
CA THR A 901 25.67 7.52 -48.80
C THR A 901 24.86 8.74 -49.20
N ILE A 902 25.26 9.93 -48.74
CA ILE A 902 24.53 11.16 -49.01
C ILE A 902 25.47 12.27 -49.47
N GLN A 903 24.92 13.23 -50.22
CA GLN A 903 25.63 14.41 -50.68
C GLN A 903 24.68 15.61 -50.80
N TRP A 904 25.06 16.71 -50.18
CA TRP A 904 24.45 18.03 -50.30
C TRP A 904 25.20 18.88 -51.32
N GLN A 905 24.48 19.64 -52.14
CA GLN A 905 25.00 20.70 -53.00
C GLN A 905 24.23 21.99 -52.71
N PHE A 906 24.91 23.09 -52.39
CA PHE A 906 24.25 24.32 -51.92
C PHE A 906 23.93 25.35 -53.01
N GLY A 907 24.25 25.06 -54.27
CA GLY A 907 23.95 25.94 -55.41
C GLY A 907 24.97 27.06 -55.65
N ASP A 908 26.08 27.08 -54.90
CA ASP A 908 27.23 27.98 -55.06
C ASP A 908 28.57 27.20 -55.13
N ASP A 909 28.53 26.03 -55.76
CA ASP A 909 29.64 25.07 -55.92
C ASP A 909 30.18 24.44 -54.61
N VAL A 910 29.57 24.73 -53.45
CA VAL A 910 29.91 24.09 -52.17
C VAL A 910 29.07 22.81 -51.96
N THR A 911 29.71 21.78 -51.41
CA THR A 911 29.08 20.47 -51.14
C THR A 911 29.41 19.95 -49.74
N SER A 912 28.58 19.03 -49.21
CA SER A 912 28.80 18.35 -47.94
C SER A 912 28.31 16.90 -47.99
N SER A 913 28.96 15.98 -47.28
CA SER A 913 28.53 14.58 -47.13
C SER A 913 28.02 14.25 -45.72
N VAL A 914 27.85 15.27 -44.87
CA VAL A 914 27.38 15.12 -43.49
C VAL A 914 25.86 15.19 -43.46
N ARG A 915 25.20 14.31 -42.69
CA ARG A 915 23.72 14.20 -42.66
C ARG A 915 23.05 15.50 -42.26
N ASP A 916 23.55 16.12 -41.22
CA ASP A 916 23.05 17.39 -40.70
C ASP A 916 24.17 18.41 -40.84
N THR A 917 23.94 19.45 -41.64
CA THR A 917 24.99 20.40 -42.02
C THR A 917 24.41 21.79 -42.22
N GLN A 918 25.27 22.81 -42.21
CA GLN A 918 24.92 24.19 -42.49
C GLN A 918 25.82 24.77 -43.57
N HIS A 919 25.34 25.78 -44.28
CA HIS A 919 26.11 26.54 -45.26
C HIS A 919 25.77 28.03 -45.21
N THR A 920 26.77 28.90 -45.31
CA THR A 920 26.62 30.36 -45.20
C THR A 920 26.95 31.03 -46.54
N TYR A 921 25.94 31.64 -47.16
CA TYR A 921 26.06 32.35 -48.43
C TYR A 921 26.64 33.75 -48.25
N GLN A 922 27.53 34.15 -49.17
CA GLN A 922 28.23 35.44 -49.12
C GLN A 922 27.50 36.59 -49.82
N ALA A 923 26.47 36.28 -50.62
CA ALA A 923 25.69 37.27 -51.38
C ALA A 923 24.19 36.96 -51.35
N ASP A 924 23.37 38.00 -51.43
CA ASP A 924 21.92 37.89 -51.62
C ASP A 924 21.62 37.28 -52.99
N GLY A 925 20.61 36.41 -53.05
CA GLY A 925 20.29 35.64 -54.25
C GLY A 925 19.40 34.43 -53.96
N GLU A 926 18.94 33.79 -55.02
CA GLU A 926 18.18 32.54 -54.93
C GLU A 926 19.12 31.36 -55.18
N TYR A 927 19.26 30.48 -54.20
CA TYR A 927 20.13 29.31 -54.25
C TYR A 927 19.30 28.03 -54.23
N THR A 928 19.69 27.05 -55.05
CA THR A 928 19.03 25.75 -55.10
C THR A 928 19.87 24.74 -54.33
N ILE A 929 19.36 24.24 -53.21
CA ILE A 929 20.01 23.21 -52.42
C ILE A 929 19.53 21.85 -52.91
N THR A 930 20.44 20.91 -53.13
CA THR A 930 20.11 19.56 -53.60
C THR A 930 20.65 18.52 -52.63
N LEU A 931 19.78 17.63 -52.14
CA LEU A 931 20.16 16.40 -51.43
C LEU A 931 20.17 15.24 -52.42
N THR A 932 21.27 14.52 -52.49
CA THR A 932 21.38 13.26 -53.23
C THR A 932 21.66 12.12 -52.25
N ILE A 933 20.80 11.11 -52.23
CA ILE A 933 20.99 9.85 -51.49
C ILE A 933 21.36 8.78 -52.51
N ASN A 934 22.55 8.21 -52.38
CA ASN A 934 23.02 7.10 -53.21
C ASN A 934 22.93 5.79 -52.43
N HIS A 935 22.32 4.78 -53.01
CA HIS A 935 22.26 3.42 -52.48
C HIS A 935 22.48 2.42 -53.62
N ALA A 936 22.79 1.16 -53.27
CA ALA A 936 23.02 0.11 -54.25
C ALA A 936 21.79 -0.16 -55.15
N ASP A 937 20.57 0.06 -54.62
CA ASP A 937 19.31 -0.15 -55.34
C ASP A 937 18.83 1.09 -56.13
N GLY A 938 19.54 2.21 -56.00
CA GLY A 938 19.26 3.42 -56.76
C GLY A 938 19.70 4.70 -56.07
N THR A 939 19.62 5.79 -56.84
CA THR A 939 19.89 7.15 -56.35
C THR A 939 18.60 7.95 -56.41
N GLN A 940 18.33 8.70 -55.33
CA GLN A 940 17.25 9.68 -55.28
C GLN A 940 17.83 11.05 -54.96
N SER A 941 17.32 12.08 -55.62
CA SER A 941 17.69 13.46 -55.35
C SER A 941 16.46 14.33 -55.26
N THR A 942 16.49 15.28 -54.34
CA THR A 942 15.49 16.36 -54.27
C THR A 942 16.19 17.70 -54.14
N SER A 943 15.54 18.75 -54.61
CA SER A 943 16.06 20.11 -54.55
C SER A 943 15.01 21.05 -53.98
N GLU A 944 15.47 21.99 -53.15
CA GLU A 944 14.65 23.06 -52.57
C GLU A 944 15.34 24.40 -52.83
N THR A 945 14.58 25.42 -53.20
CA THR A 945 15.13 26.77 -53.42
C THR A 945 14.99 27.63 -52.17
N VAL A 946 16.03 28.41 -51.89
CA VAL A 946 16.06 29.37 -50.79
C VAL A 946 16.49 30.73 -51.31
N LYS A 947 15.70 31.75 -50.98
CA LYS A 947 16.06 33.14 -51.28
C LYS A 947 16.74 33.79 -50.09
N ILE A 948 18.00 34.17 -50.27
CA ILE A 948 18.79 34.97 -49.35
C ILE A 948 18.55 36.44 -49.71
N GLY A 949 18.00 37.23 -48.78
CA GLY A 949 17.69 38.67 -48.99
C GLY A 949 16.22 39.16 -49.06
N GLU A 950 15.17 38.31 -48.91
CA GLU A 950 13.75 38.77 -48.98
C GLU A 950 13.12 39.25 -47.63
N THR A 951 12.15 40.19 -47.71
CA THR A 951 11.52 40.94 -46.59
C THR A 951 10.08 40.53 -46.22
N SER A 952 9.61 39.33 -46.57
CA SER A 952 8.31 38.79 -46.09
C SER A 952 8.45 38.10 -44.73
N PHE A 953 7.59 38.42 -43.77
CA PHE A 953 7.60 37.85 -42.42
C PHE A 953 6.39 36.95 -42.17
N THR A 954 6.62 35.70 -41.78
CA THR A 954 5.59 34.76 -41.33
C THR A 954 6.12 34.05 -40.08
N PRO A 955 5.34 33.94 -38.99
CA PRO A 955 5.75 33.23 -37.79
C PRO A 955 6.03 31.74 -38.05
N ASP A 956 7.06 31.20 -37.39
CA ASP A 956 7.40 29.78 -37.39
C ASP A 956 6.96 29.16 -36.05
N VAL A 957 5.96 28.30 -36.12
CA VAL A 957 5.32 27.68 -34.95
C VAL A 957 4.89 26.26 -35.27
N SER A 958 5.12 25.37 -34.32
CA SER A 958 4.69 23.96 -34.31
C SER A 958 3.97 23.63 -33.01
N TYR A 959 3.33 22.46 -32.93
CA TYR A 959 2.61 22.04 -31.73
C TYR A 959 2.78 20.54 -31.45
N THR A 960 2.60 20.17 -30.19
CA THR A 960 2.45 18.79 -29.72
C THR A 960 1.19 18.66 -28.89
N VAL A 961 0.55 17.49 -28.93
CA VAL A 961 -0.71 17.22 -28.23
C VAL A 961 -0.47 16.10 -27.22
N SER A 962 -0.97 16.30 -26.00
CA SER A 962 -1.00 15.29 -24.94
C SER A 962 -2.38 15.23 -24.30
N GLU A 963 -3.03 14.08 -24.41
CA GLU A 963 -4.25 13.76 -23.64
C GLU A 963 -3.87 13.59 -22.17
N GLN A 964 -4.58 14.29 -21.28
CA GLN A 964 -4.39 14.24 -19.84
C GLN A 964 -5.33 13.21 -19.21
N ALA A 965 -5.01 12.73 -18.01
CA ALA A 965 -5.79 11.71 -17.32
C ALA A 965 -7.24 12.14 -16.99
N ASP A 966 -7.54 13.44 -17.03
CA ASP A 966 -8.86 14.03 -16.82
C ASP A 966 -9.67 14.23 -18.12
N GLY A 967 -9.20 13.66 -19.24
CA GLY A 967 -9.84 13.76 -20.55
C GLY A 967 -9.63 15.10 -21.27
N THR A 968 -8.86 16.03 -20.70
CA THR A 968 -8.48 17.27 -21.37
C THR A 968 -7.26 17.07 -22.27
N PHE A 969 -7.07 17.97 -23.24
CA PHE A 969 -5.96 17.92 -24.18
C PHE A 969 -5.04 19.11 -23.97
N LYS A 970 -3.86 18.86 -23.42
CA LYS A 970 -2.82 19.87 -23.29
C LYS A 970 -2.03 19.95 -24.60
N VAL A 971 -2.08 21.12 -25.24
CA VAL A 971 -1.36 21.42 -26.48
C VAL A 971 -0.25 22.41 -26.19
N SER A 972 0.99 22.00 -26.41
CA SER A 972 2.17 22.86 -26.25
C SER A 972 2.62 23.39 -27.61
N PHE A 973 2.57 24.71 -27.80
CA PHE A 973 2.98 25.41 -29.02
C PHE A 973 4.42 25.89 -28.89
N SER A 974 5.29 25.40 -29.76
CA SER A 974 6.68 25.82 -29.85
C SER A 974 6.84 26.83 -30.99
N ASN A 975 7.08 28.09 -30.62
CA ASN A 975 7.25 29.23 -31.51
C ASN A 975 8.73 29.57 -31.64
N THR A 976 9.33 29.14 -32.74
CA THR A 976 10.75 29.34 -33.05
C THR A 976 10.99 30.61 -33.88
N THR A 977 10.02 31.52 -33.97
CA THR A 977 10.14 32.74 -34.78
C THR A 977 11.32 33.60 -34.31
N THR A 978 12.33 33.75 -35.15
CA THR A 978 13.48 34.63 -34.88
C THR A 978 13.16 36.08 -35.22
N LYS A 979 13.79 37.04 -34.51
CA LYS A 979 13.70 38.47 -34.83
C LYS A 979 14.10 38.71 -36.29
N PRO A 980 13.22 39.27 -37.14
CA PRO A 980 13.54 39.57 -38.54
C PRO A 980 14.58 40.68 -38.69
N ASP A 981 15.40 40.60 -39.74
CA ASP A 981 16.45 41.57 -40.04
C ASP A 981 15.91 42.99 -40.31
N ASN A 982 14.63 43.10 -40.73
CA ASN A 982 13.95 44.37 -40.97
C ASN A 982 13.22 44.94 -39.72
N ALA A 983 13.35 44.31 -38.55
CA ALA A 983 12.79 44.81 -37.30
C ALA A 983 13.69 45.91 -36.70
N SER A 984 13.09 46.89 -36.01
CA SER A 984 13.83 47.93 -35.27
C SER A 984 14.90 47.31 -34.35
N ARG A 985 15.97 48.05 -34.03
CA ARG A 985 17.01 47.59 -33.08
C ARG A 985 16.39 47.14 -31.76
N TYR A 986 15.34 47.82 -31.32
CA TYR A 986 14.47 47.45 -30.21
C TYR A 986 13.02 47.45 -30.71
N PRO A 987 12.54 46.32 -31.26
CA PRO A 987 11.22 46.27 -31.84
C PRO A 987 10.16 46.14 -30.76
N ASP A 988 9.06 46.88 -30.92
CA ASP A 988 7.84 46.68 -30.14
C ASP A 988 7.07 45.52 -30.76
N VAL A 989 7.17 44.33 -30.16
CA VAL A 989 6.60 43.08 -30.69
C VAL A 989 5.33 42.72 -29.92
N THR A 990 4.30 42.34 -30.65
CA THR A 990 3.03 41.81 -30.11
C THR A 990 2.73 40.48 -30.78
N LEU A 991 2.44 39.45 -29.98
CA LEU A 991 2.03 38.12 -30.40
C LEU A 991 0.57 37.94 -29.99
N GLU A 992 -0.29 37.56 -30.93
CA GLU A 992 -1.70 37.27 -30.70
C GLU A 992 -1.96 35.82 -31.10
N TRP A 993 -2.24 34.98 -30.10
CA TRP A 993 -2.69 33.62 -30.26
C TRP A 993 -4.21 33.56 -30.27
N ASN A 994 -4.76 32.83 -31.23
CA ASN A 994 -6.15 32.40 -31.24
C ASN A 994 -6.16 30.88 -31.24
N PHE A 995 -6.72 30.25 -30.21
CA PHE A 995 -6.65 28.80 -30.04
C PHE A 995 -7.76 28.05 -30.80
N GLY A 996 -8.70 28.76 -31.42
CA GLY A 996 -9.77 28.17 -32.23
C GLY A 996 -10.95 27.59 -31.43
N ASP A 997 -10.90 27.64 -30.09
CA ASP A 997 -11.97 27.24 -29.16
C ASP A 997 -12.73 28.44 -28.56
N GLY A 998 -12.45 29.65 -29.07
CA GLY A 998 -13.00 30.91 -28.57
C GLY A 998 -12.07 31.66 -27.60
N SER A 999 -10.98 31.03 -27.14
CA SER A 999 -9.97 31.67 -26.29
C SER A 999 -8.83 32.29 -27.11
N THR A 1000 -8.26 33.38 -26.59
CA THR A 1000 -7.13 34.11 -27.20
C THR A 1000 -6.12 34.52 -26.13
N LEU A 1001 -4.86 34.72 -26.55
CA LEU A 1001 -3.78 35.18 -25.68
C LEU A 1001 -2.92 36.22 -26.41
N THR A 1002 -2.72 37.39 -25.80
CA THR A 1002 -1.83 38.43 -26.32
C THR A 1002 -0.58 38.57 -25.45
N GLN A 1003 0.60 38.51 -26.05
CA GLN A 1003 1.90 38.65 -25.40
C GLN A 1003 2.72 39.77 -26.06
N THR A 1004 3.62 40.41 -25.32
CA THR A 1004 4.52 41.44 -25.86
C THR A 1004 5.97 41.15 -25.48
N GLY A 1005 6.91 41.48 -26.37
CA GLY A 1005 8.35 41.34 -26.09
C GLY A 1005 9.13 40.57 -27.15
N ASN A 1006 9.25 39.24 -27.00
CA ASN A 1006 10.14 38.42 -27.83
C ASN A 1006 9.39 37.66 -28.95
N PHE A 1007 10.01 37.52 -30.12
CA PHE A 1007 9.41 36.87 -31.29
C PHE A 1007 9.16 35.37 -31.10
N GLY A 1008 10.08 34.66 -30.43
CA GLY A 1008 10.05 33.20 -30.28
C GLY A 1008 9.56 32.75 -28.90
N GLN A 1009 8.43 33.31 -28.45
CA GLN A 1009 7.86 32.93 -27.16
C GLN A 1009 6.86 31.78 -27.34
N ASP A 1010 7.13 30.66 -26.66
CA ASP A 1010 6.26 29.48 -26.59
C ASP A 1010 5.02 29.74 -25.72
N THR A 1011 3.98 28.94 -25.94
CA THR A 1011 2.78 28.95 -25.08
C THR A 1011 2.15 27.55 -25.00
N GLU A 1012 1.35 27.33 -23.97
CA GLU A 1012 0.53 26.12 -23.83
C GLU A 1012 -0.95 26.49 -23.71
N HIS A 1013 -1.83 25.61 -24.17
CA HIS A 1013 -3.28 25.75 -24.00
C HIS A 1013 -3.93 24.39 -23.76
N THR A 1014 -4.92 24.35 -22.88
CA THR A 1014 -5.65 23.12 -22.53
C THR A 1014 -7.06 23.17 -23.13
N TYR A 1015 -7.33 22.28 -24.08
CA TYR A 1015 -8.64 22.10 -24.68
C TYR A 1015 -9.46 21.11 -23.84
N GLN A 1016 -10.71 21.46 -23.56
CA GLN A 1016 -11.56 20.72 -22.63
C GLN A 1016 -12.19 19.46 -23.24
N ALA A 1017 -12.07 19.24 -24.55
CA ALA A 1017 -12.64 18.08 -25.24
C ALA A 1017 -11.91 17.80 -26.56
N ALA A 1018 -12.06 16.56 -27.06
CA ALA A 1018 -11.63 16.16 -28.38
C ALA A 1018 -12.40 16.94 -29.47
N GLY A 1019 -11.78 17.16 -30.62
CA GLY A 1019 -12.35 17.94 -31.72
C GLY A 1019 -11.32 18.54 -32.67
N ASN A 1020 -11.80 19.20 -33.72
CA ASN A 1020 -10.97 19.89 -34.71
C ASN A 1020 -11.00 21.41 -34.46
N PHE A 1021 -9.84 22.02 -34.21
CA PHE A 1021 -9.71 23.44 -33.88
C PHE A 1021 -8.82 24.16 -34.90
N SER A 1022 -9.22 25.35 -35.33
CA SER A 1022 -8.44 26.20 -36.24
C SER A 1022 -7.70 27.28 -35.45
N ALA A 1023 -6.50 26.96 -34.98
CA ALA A 1023 -5.65 27.87 -34.20
C ALA A 1023 -4.80 28.78 -35.11
N SER A 1024 -4.35 29.93 -34.60
CA SER A 1024 -3.43 30.82 -35.31
C SER A 1024 -2.54 31.64 -34.38
N LEU A 1025 -1.37 32.02 -34.90
CA LEU A 1025 -0.43 32.96 -34.27
C LEU A 1025 -0.22 34.14 -35.21
N THR A 1026 -0.47 35.35 -34.72
CA THR A 1026 -0.17 36.61 -35.41
C THR A 1026 0.93 37.36 -34.66
N ILE A 1027 2.02 37.72 -35.33
CA ILE A 1027 3.09 38.53 -34.74
C ILE A 1027 3.18 39.87 -35.47
N SER A 1028 3.18 40.98 -34.71
CA SER A 1028 3.28 42.35 -35.21
C SER A 1028 4.46 43.09 -34.59
N TYR A 1029 5.28 43.80 -35.37
CA TYR A 1029 6.41 44.58 -34.87
C TYR A 1029 6.71 45.84 -35.70
N ASN A 1030 7.44 46.81 -35.15
CA ASN A 1030 7.81 48.04 -35.86
C ASN A 1030 9.15 47.94 -36.62
N LYS A 1031 9.22 48.62 -37.78
CA LYS A 1031 10.45 48.84 -38.55
C LYS A 1031 11.34 49.94 -37.93
N PRO A 1032 12.65 50.04 -38.29
CA PRO A 1032 13.53 51.14 -37.89
C PRO A 1032 13.02 52.53 -38.36
N ILE A 1033 13.22 53.57 -37.54
CA ILE A 1033 12.60 54.91 -37.68
C ILE A 1033 13.06 55.73 -38.93
N TRP A 1034 14.06 55.27 -39.68
CA TRP A 1034 14.61 56.03 -40.81
C TRP A 1034 13.81 55.92 -42.12
N ASP A 1035 12.81 55.05 -42.19
CA ASP A 1035 12.18 54.60 -43.45
C ASP A 1035 10.64 54.65 -43.43
N ASP A 1036 10.10 55.80 -43.02
CA ASP A 1036 8.67 56.13 -42.90
C ASP A 1036 8.04 55.86 -41.51
N TRP A 1037 7.25 56.81 -41.03
CA TRP A 1037 6.85 56.99 -39.62
C TRP A 1037 6.05 55.79 -39.05
N GLY A 1038 6.73 54.80 -38.49
CA GLY A 1038 6.14 53.83 -37.55
C GLY A 1038 5.28 52.71 -38.17
N SER A 1039 5.51 52.32 -39.42
CA SER A 1039 4.80 51.17 -40.00
C SER A 1039 5.13 49.87 -39.25
N ARG A 1040 4.08 49.17 -38.76
CA ARG A 1040 4.21 47.83 -38.19
C ARG A 1040 4.10 46.79 -39.31
N VAL A 1041 4.97 45.77 -39.24
CA VAL A 1041 4.89 44.55 -40.04
C VAL A 1041 4.13 43.52 -39.23
N THR A 1042 3.14 42.88 -39.85
CA THR A 1042 2.33 41.83 -39.23
C THR A 1042 2.40 40.58 -40.10
N GLY A 1043 2.57 39.41 -39.48
CA GLY A 1043 2.50 38.10 -40.14
C GLY A 1043 1.67 37.13 -39.32
N THR A 1044 0.87 36.29 -40.00
CA THR A 1044 -0.03 35.30 -39.37
C THR A 1044 0.25 33.89 -39.89
N LYS A 1045 0.28 32.91 -38.99
CA LYS A 1045 0.34 31.48 -39.29
C LYS A 1045 -0.92 30.79 -38.76
N ASN A 1046 -1.65 30.10 -39.63
CA ASN A 1046 -2.81 29.26 -39.25
C ASN A 1046 -2.38 27.80 -39.07
N MET A 1047 -3.01 27.10 -38.13
CA MET A 1047 -2.78 25.71 -37.75
C MET A 1047 -4.13 24.99 -37.62
N LEU A 1048 -4.24 23.78 -38.15
CA LEU A 1048 -5.39 22.91 -37.91
C LEU A 1048 -4.97 21.85 -36.88
N LEU A 1049 -5.67 21.81 -35.75
CA LEU A 1049 -5.45 20.87 -34.65
C LEU A 1049 -6.53 19.79 -34.72
N GLU A 1050 -6.14 18.52 -34.79
CA GLU A 1050 -7.06 17.38 -34.65
C GLU A 1050 -6.79 16.71 -33.30
N LEU A 1051 -7.69 16.88 -32.33
CA LEU A 1051 -7.63 16.25 -31.01
C LEU A 1051 -8.53 15.02 -31.03
N LYS A 1052 -7.94 13.83 -30.97
CA LYS A 1052 -8.66 12.54 -30.97
C LYS A 1052 -8.37 11.83 -29.66
N SER A 1053 -9.42 11.44 -28.93
CA SER A 1053 -9.24 10.53 -27.78
C SER A 1053 -8.80 9.17 -28.31
N THR A 1054 -7.80 8.58 -27.66
CA THR A 1054 -7.16 7.34 -28.13
C THR A 1054 -7.62 6.08 -27.41
N GLN A 1055 -8.47 6.20 -26.40
CA GLN A 1055 -8.95 5.06 -25.62
C GLN A 1055 -10.36 4.64 -26.07
N PRO A 1056 -10.62 3.34 -26.35
CA PRO A 1056 -11.99 2.83 -26.36
C PRO A 1056 -12.56 2.95 -24.94
N VAL A 1057 -13.75 3.52 -24.81
CA VAL A 1057 -14.45 3.64 -23.52
C VAL A 1057 -14.88 2.24 -23.07
N GLU A 1058 -14.09 1.62 -22.18
CA GLU A 1058 -14.41 0.34 -21.55
C GLU A 1058 -15.30 0.58 -20.34
N TYR A 1059 -16.56 0.13 -20.44
CA TYR A 1059 -17.47 0.13 -19.30
C TYR A 1059 -17.12 -1.01 -18.35
N CYS A 1060 -17.18 -0.75 -17.04
CA CYS A 1060 -16.97 -1.77 -16.04
C CYS A 1060 -17.94 -2.95 -16.23
N THR A 1061 -17.40 -4.17 -16.14
CA THR A 1061 -18.19 -5.40 -16.21
C THR A 1061 -18.96 -5.59 -14.90
N ALA A 1062 -20.27 -5.75 -14.98
CA ALA A 1062 -21.08 -6.16 -13.84
C ALA A 1062 -21.84 -7.44 -14.23
N VAL A 1063 -21.98 -8.35 -13.27
CA VAL A 1063 -22.60 -9.66 -13.50
C VAL A 1063 -23.79 -9.77 -12.54
N GLY A 1064 -24.92 -10.24 -13.07
CA GLY A 1064 -26.14 -10.47 -12.31
C GLY A 1064 -26.66 -11.90 -12.51
N LEU A 1065 -27.57 -12.33 -11.65
CA LEU A 1065 -28.27 -13.61 -11.73
C LEU A 1065 -29.70 -13.39 -12.20
N THR A 1066 -30.08 -13.96 -13.35
CA THR A 1066 -31.41 -13.83 -13.96
C THR A 1066 -32.34 -15.02 -13.69
N ASP A 1067 -31.84 -16.02 -12.94
CA ASP A 1067 -32.46 -17.34 -12.78
C ASP A 1067 -33.77 -17.33 -11.96
N TYR A 1068 -33.96 -16.33 -11.10
CA TYR A 1068 -35.12 -16.22 -10.20
C TYR A 1068 -36.02 -15.05 -10.59
N GLU A 1069 -35.41 -13.91 -10.88
CA GLU A 1069 -36.07 -12.64 -11.15
C GLU A 1069 -35.23 -11.88 -12.19
N HIS A 1070 -35.89 -11.10 -13.03
CA HIS A 1070 -35.28 -10.36 -14.12
C HIS A 1070 -36.10 -9.10 -14.44
N ILE A 1071 -35.52 -8.15 -15.14
CA ILE A 1071 -36.15 -7.02 -15.78
C ILE A 1071 -36.87 -7.54 -17.02
N SER A 1072 -38.19 -7.60 -16.96
CA SER A 1072 -39.00 -8.10 -18.06
C SER A 1072 -39.17 -7.05 -19.18
N ASN A 1073 -39.48 -5.81 -18.80
CA ASN A 1073 -39.71 -4.69 -19.71
C ASN A 1073 -39.26 -3.38 -19.09
N VAL A 1074 -38.70 -2.51 -19.93
CA VAL A 1074 -38.37 -1.13 -19.57
C VAL A 1074 -39.01 -0.17 -20.57
N THR A 1075 -39.63 0.91 -20.08
CA THR A 1075 -40.23 1.96 -20.91
C THR A 1075 -39.80 3.32 -20.38
N PHE A 1076 -39.34 4.21 -21.27
CA PHE A 1076 -38.98 5.59 -20.93
C PHE A 1076 -39.69 6.57 -21.86
N ASN A 1077 -40.34 7.61 -21.33
CA ASN A 1077 -41.04 8.62 -22.16
C ASN A 1077 -42.03 8.03 -23.18
N GLN A 1078 -42.66 6.89 -22.85
CA GLN A 1078 -43.52 6.10 -23.76
C GLN A 1078 -42.77 5.41 -24.93
N ASP A 1079 -41.45 5.49 -24.97
CA ASP A 1079 -40.58 4.70 -25.84
C ASP A 1079 -40.29 3.35 -25.17
N GLY A 1080 -40.44 2.25 -25.90
CA GLY A 1080 -40.45 0.88 -25.38
C GLY A 1080 -41.78 0.11 -25.64
N PRO A 1081 -41.98 -1.06 -25.04
CA PRO A 1081 -41.10 -1.71 -24.07
C PRO A 1081 -39.82 -2.24 -24.70
N PHE A 1082 -38.70 -2.03 -24.01
CA PHE A 1082 -37.41 -2.63 -24.31
C PHE A 1082 -37.22 -3.85 -23.41
N SER A 1083 -36.76 -4.95 -23.99
CA SER A 1083 -36.47 -6.21 -23.31
C SER A 1083 -35.40 -6.93 -24.09
N ASN A 1084 -34.40 -7.49 -23.41
CA ASN A 1084 -33.35 -8.30 -24.05
C ASN A 1084 -33.69 -9.80 -24.07
N ALA A 1085 -34.86 -10.22 -23.54
CA ALA A 1085 -35.20 -11.61 -23.30
C ALA A 1085 -34.10 -12.39 -22.55
N GLN A 1086 -33.52 -11.76 -21.52
CA GLN A 1086 -32.44 -12.27 -20.68
C GLN A 1086 -31.15 -12.61 -21.47
N GLN A 1087 -30.91 -11.94 -22.60
CA GLN A 1087 -29.68 -12.09 -23.38
C GLN A 1087 -28.62 -11.08 -22.94
N PRO A 1088 -27.34 -11.50 -22.84
CA PRO A 1088 -26.26 -10.60 -22.44
C PRO A 1088 -25.97 -9.53 -23.49
N GLY A 1089 -25.50 -8.38 -23.02
CA GLY A 1089 -25.11 -7.24 -23.86
C GLY A 1089 -26.07 -6.07 -23.76
N VAL A 1090 -25.88 -5.10 -24.66
CA VAL A 1090 -26.69 -3.88 -24.69
C VAL A 1090 -28.07 -4.22 -25.23
N VAL A 1091 -29.13 -3.86 -24.51
CA VAL A 1091 -30.51 -4.24 -24.85
C VAL A 1091 -30.98 -3.62 -26.17
N ASN A 1092 -30.57 -2.39 -26.46
CA ASN A 1092 -31.04 -1.60 -27.61
C ASN A 1092 -29.88 -1.04 -28.48
N PRO A 1093 -28.98 -1.90 -29.00
CA PRO A 1093 -27.71 -1.46 -29.59
C PRO A 1093 -27.87 -0.63 -30.87
N ASN A 1094 -29.03 -0.74 -31.54
CA ASN A 1094 -29.33 -0.04 -32.80
C ASN A 1094 -30.43 1.02 -32.66
N ASN A 1095 -30.99 1.20 -31.46
CA ASN A 1095 -32.12 2.12 -31.24
C ASN A 1095 -32.01 2.78 -29.85
N PRO A 1096 -31.18 3.83 -29.70
CA PRO A 1096 -30.96 4.50 -28.44
C PRO A 1096 -32.26 5.08 -27.84
N ILE A 1097 -32.42 4.96 -26.52
CA ILE A 1097 -33.54 5.60 -25.81
C ILE A 1097 -33.31 7.11 -25.78
N LYS A 1098 -34.36 7.88 -26.11
CA LYS A 1098 -34.27 9.35 -26.15
C LYS A 1098 -34.66 9.98 -24.82
N LEU A 1099 -33.72 10.71 -24.24
CA LEU A 1099 -33.89 11.43 -22.98
C LEU A 1099 -33.63 12.93 -23.18
N TYR A 1100 -34.22 13.76 -22.33
CA TYR A 1100 -34.20 15.21 -22.50
C TYR A 1100 -33.84 15.89 -21.18
N THR A 1101 -32.94 16.88 -21.20
CA THR A 1101 -32.60 17.64 -19.98
C THR A 1101 -33.58 18.77 -19.67
N THR A 1102 -34.41 19.15 -20.65
CA THR A 1102 -35.36 20.28 -20.55
C THR A 1102 -36.71 19.90 -19.97
N GLN A 1103 -36.94 18.61 -19.71
CA GLN A 1103 -38.17 18.07 -19.15
C GLN A 1103 -37.86 16.89 -18.21
N ASN A 1104 -38.84 16.50 -17.40
CA ASN A 1104 -38.76 15.25 -16.67
C ASN A 1104 -38.89 14.07 -17.62
N ASN A 1105 -38.07 13.04 -17.40
CA ASN A 1105 -38.13 11.80 -18.13
C ASN A 1105 -38.91 10.80 -17.29
N THR A 1106 -39.99 10.26 -17.86
CA THR A 1106 -40.81 9.22 -17.22
C THR A 1106 -40.14 7.87 -17.43
N TYR A 1107 -40.18 6.99 -16.44
CA TYR A 1107 -39.72 5.61 -16.53
C TYR A 1107 -40.74 4.64 -15.94
N ARG A 1108 -40.76 3.42 -16.47
CA ARG A 1108 -41.45 2.25 -15.91
C ARG A 1108 -40.58 1.03 -16.15
N ILE A 1109 -40.27 0.31 -15.08
CA ILE A 1109 -39.48 -0.92 -15.09
C ILE A 1109 -40.33 -2.02 -14.48
N GLU A 1110 -40.55 -3.11 -15.23
CA GLU A 1110 -41.37 -4.25 -14.82
C GLU A 1110 -40.48 -5.46 -14.53
N ALA A 1111 -40.63 -6.08 -13.36
CA ALA A 1111 -39.96 -7.34 -13.04
C ALA A 1111 -40.71 -8.53 -13.66
N GLY A 1112 -39.94 -9.47 -14.18
CA GLY A 1112 -40.33 -10.82 -14.51
C GLY A 1112 -39.82 -11.80 -13.46
N TYR A 1113 -40.65 -12.79 -13.14
CA TYR A 1113 -40.36 -13.79 -12.12
C TYR A 1113 -40.42 -15.18 -12.74
N ALA A 1114 -39.59 -16.10 -12.26
CA ALA A 1114 -39.69 -17.51 -12.63
C ALA A 1114 -40.96 -18.20 -12.05
N GLY A 1115 -41.68 -17.53 -11.14
CA GLY A 1115 -42.91 -18.00 -10.49
C GLY A 1115 -44.06 -16.98 -10.49
N ASN A 1116 -45.14 -17.26 -9.74
CA ASN A 1116 -46.35 -16.43 -9.68
C ASN A 1116 -46.35 -15.35 -8.58
N GLU A 1117 -45.31 -15.31 -7.75
CA GLU A 1117 -45.21 -14.38 -6.61
C GLU A 1117 -44.21 -13.28 -6.95
N ALA A 1118 -44.61 -12.01 -6.74
CA ALA A 1118 -43.76 -10.84 -6.95
C ALA A 1118 -43.11 -10.45 -5.63
N PHE A 1119 -41.78 -10.45 -5.60
CA PHE A 1119 -40.99 -10.07 -4.43
C PHE A 1119 -40.70 -8.56 -4.42
N ALA A 1120 -40.28 -8.06 -3.25
CA ALA A 1120 -39.99 -6.65 -3.08
C ALA A 1120 -38.56 -6.33 -3.55
N GLU A 1121 -38.45 -5.48 -4.58
CA GLU A 1121 -37.22 -5.26 -5.33
C GLU A 1121 -36.74 -3.81 -5.26
N ASN A 1122 -35.42 -3.62 -5.23
CA ASN A 1122 -34.78 -2.31 -5.36
C ASN A 1122 -34.32 -2.08 -6.80
N TYR A 1123 -34.53 -0.86 -7.29
CA TYR A 1123 -34.17 -0.45 -8.64
C TYR A 1123 -33.27 0.76 -8.62
N HIS A 1124 -32.16 0.69 -9.34
CA HIS A 1124 -31.20 1.78 -9.48
C HIS A 1124 -30.92 2.04 -10.95
N ILE A 1125 -30.90 3.32 -11.35
CA ILE A 1125 -30.60 3.75 -12.72
C ILE A 1125 -29.42 4.71 -12.69
N TRP A 1126 -28.34 4.34 -13.36
CA TRP A 1126 -27.17 5.18 -13.60
C TRP A 1126 -27.07 5.57 -15.07
N ILE A 1127 -26.58 6.78 -15.33
CA ILE A 1127 -26.25 7.24 -16.68
C ILE A 1127 -24.86 7.86 -16.63
N ASP A 1128 -23.96 7.38 -17.48
CA ASP A 1128 -22.62 7.96 -17.69
C ASP A 1128 -22.78 9.31 -18.39
N LEU A 1129 -22.86 10.39 -17.61
CA LEU A 1129 -23.21 11.73 -18.10
C LEU A 1129 -21.99 12.46 -18.65
N ASN A 1130 -20.79 12.14 -18.17
CA ASN A 1130 -19.54 12.74 -18.63
C ASN A 1130 -18.88 11.97 -19.79
N GLY A 1131 -19.33 10.75 -20.08
CA GLY A 1131 -18.86 9.92 -21.19
C GLY A 1131 -17.50 9.27 -20.94
N ASP A 1132 -17.13 9.06 -19.67
CA ASP A 1132 -15.81 8.55 -19.27
C ASP A 1132 -15.75 7.02 -19.16
N GLY A 1133 -16.88 6.33 -19.35
CA GLY A 1133 -16.98 4.88 -19.26
C GLY A 1133 -17.24 4.34 -17.86
N GLN A 1134 -17.39 5.20 -16.87
CA GLN A 1134 -17.73 4.84 -15.51
C GLN A 1134 -19.13 5.33 -15.17
N PHE A 1135 -19.77 4.66 -14.21
CA PHE A 1135 -21.03 5.11 -13.64
C PHE A 1135 -20.71 5.76 -12.29
N GLY A 1136 -20.32 7.03 -12.32
CA GLY A 1136 -19.65 7.77 -11.23
C GLY A 1136 -18.22 8.19 -11.61
N ASP A 1137 -17.39 8.57 -10.64
CA ASP A 1137 -15.97 8.94 -10.84
C ASP A 1137 -14.99 7.89 -10.30
N GLY A 1138 -15.41 6.62 -10.27
CA GLY A 1138 -14.63 5.50 -9.73
C GLY A 1138 -14.74 5.30 -8.21
N ASP A 1139 -15.37 6.22 -7.47
CA ASP A 1139 -15.68 6.08 -6.04
C ASP A 1139 -17.17 6.37 -5.77
N TRP A 1140 -18.02 5.44 -6.17
CA TRP A 1140 -19.47 5.54 -6.05
C TRP A 1140 -19.97 5.73 -4.61
N ARG A 1141 -19.16 5.33 -3.60
CA ARG A 1141 -19.49 5.49 -2.17
C ARG A 1141 -19.55 6.97 -1.77
N ASN A 1142 -18.70 7.79 -2.40
CA ASN A 1142 -18.56 9.21 -2.10
C ASN A 1142 -19.17 10.12 -3.17
N ASN A 1143 -19.27 9.66 -4.42
CA ASN A 1143 -19.85 10.45 -5.51
C ASN A 1143 -20.98 9.70 -6.26
N LYS A 1144 -22.22 10.17 -6.03
CA LYS A 1144 -23.44 9.63 -6.65
C LYS A 1144 -23.95 10.50 -7.80
N SER A 1145 -23.11 11.33 -8.41
CA SER A 1145 -23.55 12.35 -9.38
C SER A 1145 -24.22 11.79 -10.64
N GLU A 1146 -24.05 10.51 -10.90
CA GLU A 1146 -24.53 9.80 -12.08
C GLU A 1146 -25.61 8.75 -11.77
N LEU A 1147 -25.94 8.56 -10.49
CA LEU A 1147 -27.12 7.82 -10.04
C LEU A 1147 -28.33 8.74 -10.12
N LEU A 1148 -29.28 8.43 -11.01
CA LEU A 1148 -30.45 9.29 -11.26
C LEU A 1148 -31.73 8.78 -10.60
N VAL A 1149 -31.84 7.46 -10.39
CA VAL A 1149 -33.02 6.85 -9.77
C VAL A 1149 -32.58 5.83 -8.73
N MET A 1150 -33.25 5.87 -7.58
CA MET A 1150 -33.25 4.83 -6.56
C MET A 1150 -34.69 4.65 -6.09
N ASP A 1151 -35.30 3.55 -6.49
CA ASP A 1151 -36.69 3.26 -6.15
C ASP A 1151 -36.88 1.86 -5.60
N PHE A 1152 -37.96 1.66 -4.85
CA PHE A 1152 -38.22 0.42 -4.13
C PHE A 1152 -39.66 -0.03 -4.37
N ASP A 1153 -39.80 -1.21 -4.99
CA ASP A 1153 -41.08 -1.83 -5.28
C ASP A 1153 -41.61 -2.61 -4.07
N GLN A 1154 -42.26 -1.88 -3.15
CA GLN A 1154 -42.91 -2.48 -1.99
C GLN A 1154 -44.43 -2.39 -2.06
N THR A 1155 -45.09 -3.51 -1.76
CA THR A 1155 -46.48 -3.50 -1.25
C THR A 1155 -46.54 -3.78 0.25
N ASN A 1156 -45.72 -4.72 0.74
CA ASN A 1156 -45.50 -5.06 2.14
C ASN A 1156 -44.05 -5.56 2.33
N GLN A 1157 -43.69 -6.06 3.52
CA GLN A 1157 -42.30 -6.41 3.86
C GLN A 1157 -41.70 -7.51 2.97
N ASP A 1158 -42.51 -8.41 2.41
CA ASP A 1158 -42.03 -9.58 1.66
C ASP A 1158 -42.46 -9.60 0.17
N TYR A 1159 -43.38 -8.72 -0.25
CA TYR A 1159 -43.99 -8.74 -1.58
C TYR A 1159 -43.99 -7.38 -2.28
N GLY A 1160 -43.64 -7.38 -3.58
CA GLY A 1160 -43.63 -6.21 -4.47
C GLY A 1160 -44.85 -6.13 -5.39
N LYS A 1161 -45.00 -5.01 -6.10
CA LYS A 1161 -46.04 -4.79 -7.13
C LYS A 1161 -45.70 -5.47 -8.45
N GLY A 1162 -44.43 -5.85 -8.63
CA GLY A 1162 -43.87 -6.32 -9.88
C GLY A 1162 -43.40 -5.22 -10.82
N TYR A 1163 -43.40 -3.95 -10.38
CA TYR A 1163 -42.92 -2.81 -11.19
C TYR A 1163 -42.64 -1.56 -10.35
N VAL A 1164 -41.71 -0.73 -10.83
CA VAL A 1164 -41.55 0.69 -10.42
C VAL A 1164 -41.86 1.62 -11.58
N GLU A 1165 -42.45 2.77 -11.28
CA GLU A 1165 -42.65 3.83 -12.26
C GLU A 1165 -42.52 5.21 -11.61
N GLY A 1166 -41.96 6.17 -12.34
CA GLY A 1166 -41.69 7.50 -11.81
C GLY A 1166 -41.14 8.45 -12.85
N GLU A 1167 -40.56 9.55 -12.36
CA GLU A 1167 -39.93 10.58 -13.18
C GLU A 1167 -38.56 10.96 -12.61
N PHE A 1168 -37.61 11.30 -13.47
CA PHE A 1168 -36.31 11.86 -13.08
C PHE A 1168 -35.88 12.99 -14.03
N SER A 1169 -35.05 13.90 -13.52
CA SER A 1169 -34.47 15.00 -14.30
C SER A 1169 -32.97 14.74 -14.54
N ILE A 1170 -32.46 15.16 -15.70
CA ILE A 1170 -31.03 15.01 -16.05
C ILE A 1170 -30.32 16.36 -15.90
N PRO A 1171 -29.20 16.45 -15.14
CA PRO A 1171 -28.49 17.71 -14.93
C PRO A 1171 -27.77 18.17 -16.22
N SER A 1172 -28.30 19.19 -16.89
CA SER A 1172 -27.79 19.69 -18.19
C SER A 1172 -26.35 20.21 -18.15
N ASN A 1173 -25.88 20.64 -16.98
CA ASN A 1173 -24.51 21.12 -16.78
C ASN A 1173 -23.46 20.01 -16.79
N LYS A 1174 -23.87 18.73 -16.71
CA LYS A 1174 -22.96 17.57 -16.78
C LYS A 1174 -22.71 17.08 -18.20
N LEU A 1175 -23.56 17.47 -19.16
CA LEU A 1175 -23.39 17.11 -20.57
C LEU A 1175 -22.51 18.13 -21.30
N SER A 1176 -21.52 17.66 -22.05
CA SER A 1176 -20.61 18.52 -22.82
C SER A 1176 -21.12 18.82 -24.24
N GLN A 1177 -21.99 17.97 -24.80
CA GLN A 1177 -22.50 18.07 -26.18
C GLN A 1177 -24.00 18.39 -26.24
N PRO A 1178 -24.50 18.98 -27.36
CA PRO A 1178 -25.94 19.20 -27.58
C PRO A 1178 -26.76 17.90 -27.62
N VAL A 1179 -26.16 16.83 -28.14
CA VAL A 1179 -26.68 15.46 -28.10
C VAL A 1179 -25.53 14.59 -27.61
N THR A 1180 -25.75 13.85 -26.52
CA THR A 1180 -24.77 12.93 -25.94
C THR A 1180 -25.28 11.51 -26.09
N THR A 1181 -24.55 10.66 -26.80
CA THR A 1181 -24.84 9.22 -26.89
C THR A 1181 -23.94 8.49 -25.90
N THR A 1182 -24.55 7.81 -24.92
CA THR A 1182 -23.82 7.18 -23.79
C THR A 1182 -24.53 5.93 -23.28
N ARG A 1183 -23.98 5.28 -22.25
CA ARG A 1183 -24.56 4.11 -21.59
C ARG A 1183 -25.42 4.50 -20.40
N MET A 1184 -26.56 3.83 -20.26
CA MET A 1184 -27.38 3.79 -19.06
C MET A 1184 -27.38 2.36 -18.51
N ARG A 1185 -27.22 2.22 -17.20
CA ARG A 1185 -27.25 0.92 -16.50
C ARG A 1185 -28.43 0.88 -15.54
N ILE A 1186 -29.15 -0.24 -15.56
CA ILE A 1186 -30.25 -0.52 -14.64
C ILE A 1186 -29.88 -1.76 -13.83
N LEU A 1187 -30.00 -1.67 -12.50
CA LEU A 1187 -29.96 -2.81 -11.60
C LEU A 1187 -31.35 -3.03 -11.00
N GLN A 1188 -31.82 -4.27 -11.06
CA GLN A 1188 -32.88 -4.81 -10.20
C GLN A 1188 -32.24 -5.72 -9.16
N TYR A 1189 -32.55 -5.53 -7.87
CA TYR A 1189 -31.91 -6.26 -6.77
C TYR A 1189 -32.89 -6.61 -5.64
N TYR A 1190 -32.88 -7.88 -5.23
CA TYR A 1190 -33.72 -8.39 -4.15
C TYR A 1190 -33.31 -7.79 -2.81
N GLY A 1191 -34.23 -7.12 -2.10
CA GLY A 1191 -33.91 -6.61 -0.77
C GLY A 1191 -35.08 -5.97 -0.03
N PHE A 1192 -35.12 -6.14 1.29
CA PHE A 1192 -36.25 -5.73 2.14
C PHE A 1192 -36.30 -4.22 2.50
N SER A 1193 -35.36 -3.42 1.98
CA SER A 1193 -35.30 -1.97 2.24
C SER A 1193 -34.49 -1.23 1.18
N ARG A 1194 -34.66 0.10 1.08
CA ARG A 1194 -33.86 0.96 0.19
C ARG A 1194 -32.38 0.89 0.58
N VAL A 1195 -31.56 0.32 -0.29
CA VAL A 1195 -30.11 0.23 -0.10
C VAL A 1195 -29.42 1.40 -0.77
N ASN A 1196 -28.76 2.21 0.06
CA ASN A 1196 -28.02 3.39 -0.39
C ASN A 1196 -26.60 3.06 -0.85
N SER A 1197 -26.13 1.84 -0.59
CA SER A 1197 -24.75 1.40 -0.79
C SER A 1197 -24.65 0.31 -1.87
N ILE A 1198 -24.95 0.64 -3.13
CA ILE A 1198 -24.87 -0.28 -4.27
C ILE A 1198 -23.88 0.24 -5.31
N ASP A 1199 -22.99 -0.66 -5.74
CA ASP A 1199 -21.92 -0.44 -6.71
C ASP A 1199 -22.38 -0.83 -8.14
N PRO A 1200 -22.44 0.09 -9.12
CA PRO A 1200 -22.87 -0.24 -10.49
C PRO A 1200 -21.92 -1.20 -11.23
N CYS A 1201 -20.71 -1.46 -10.70
CA CYS A 1201 -19.67 -2.28 -11.30
C CYS A 1201 -19.39 -3.59 -10.54
N SER A 1202 -20.13 -3.88 -9.46
CA SER A 1202 -19.94 -5.10 -8.68
C SER A 1202 -20.58 -6.33 -9.31
N ASP A 1203 -20.12 -7.50 -8.86
CA ASP A 1203 -20.72 -8.80 -9.17
C ASP A 1203 -21.83 -9.12 -8.17
N TYR A 1204 -23.08 -9.13 -8.66
CA TYR A 1204 -24.29 -9.47 -7.91
C TYR A 1204 -24.74 -10.91 -8.15
N SER A 1205 -23.83 -11.76 -8.65
CA SER A 1205 -24.10 -13.18 -8.91
C SER A 1205 -23.95 -14.09 -7.68
N SER A 1206 -23.62 -13.56 -6.50
CA SER A 1206 -23.45 -14.35 -5.27
C SER A 1206 -24.54 -14.10 -4.22
N ALA A 1207 -25.10 -15.18 -3.65
CA ALA A 1207 -26.07 -15.11 -2.55
C ALA A 1207 -25.45 -14.65 -1.20
N ALA A 1208 -24.17 -14.27 -1.16
CA ALA A 1208 -23.47 -13.87 0.06
C ALA A 1208 -23.75 -12.41 0.47
N THR A 1209 -24.34 -11.59 -0.41
CA THR A 1209 -24.80 -10.22 -0.12
C THR A 1209 -26.32 -10.13 -0.27
N SER A 1210 -27.08 -10.77 0.62
CA SER A 1210 -28.52 -10.51 0.88
C SER A 1210 -29.51 -10.35 -0.30
N GLY A 1211 -29.19 -10.77 -1.53
CA GLY A 1211 -30.11 -10.70 -2.68
C GLY A 1211 -29.46 -11.03 -4.03
N SER A 1212 -30.17 -11.74 -4.90
CA SER A 1212 -29.86 -11.87 -6.33
C SER A 1212 -30.37 -10.64 -7.08
N GLY A 1213 -29.66 -10.19 -8.12
CA GLY A 1213 -30.12 -9.08 -8.96
C GLY A 1213 -29.71 -9.21 -10.42
N GLU A 1214 -30.48 -8.61 -11.34
CA GLU A 1214 -30.15 -8.50 -12.77
C GLU A 1214 -29.64 -7.10 -13.09
N ILE A 1215 -28.65 -7.04 -13.99
CA ILE A 1215 -28.10 -5.82 -14.53
C ILE A 1215 -28.32 -5.80 -16.05
N GLU A 1216 -28.83 -4.67 -16.54
CA GLU A 1216 -29.01 -4.42 -17.97
C GLU A 1216 -28.39 -3.08 -18.39
N ASP A 1217 -27.79 -3.10 -19.57
CA ASP A 1217 -27.13 -1.95 -20.19
C ASP A 1217 -27.91 -1.46 -21.41
N TYR A 1218 -28.17 -0.16 -21.47
CA TYR A 1218 -28.94 0.50 -22.53
C TYR A 1218 -28.12 1.60 -23.20
N LEU A 1219 -28.26 1.74 -24.50
CA LEU A 1219 -27.77 2.91 -25.24
C LEU A 1219 -28.79 4.04 -25.12
N VAL A 1220 -28.35 5.23 -24.73
CA VAL A 1220 -29.21 6.41 -24.60
C VAL A 1220 -28.68 7.58 -25.42
N GLU A 1221 -29.58 8.38 -25.99
CA GLU A 1221 -29.29 9.69 -26.57
C GLU A 1221 -29.93 10.77 -25.71
N ILE A 1222 -29.09 11.62 -25.12
CA ILE A 1222 -29.52 12.68 -24.23
C ILE A 1222 -29.45 14.01 -24.97
N TYR A 1223 -30.61 14.63 -25.16
CA TYR A 1223 -30.78 15.89 -25.87
C TYR A 1223 -30.75 17.03 -24.86
N LYS A 1224 -29.70 17.86 -24.94
CA LYS A 1224 -29.44 18.97 -24.01
C LYS A 1224 -30.30 20.20 -24.30
N ASN A 1225 -30.67 20.41 -25.57
CA ASN A 1225 -31.25 21.63 -26.16
C ASN A 1225 -31.13 22.91 -25.32
#